data_AF-A0A927BH64-F1
#
_entry.id   AF-A0A927BH64-F1
#
_cell.length_a   1.000
_cell.length_b   1.000
_cell.length_c   1.000
_cell.angle_alpha   90.00
_cell.angle_beta   90.00
_cell.angle_gamma   90.00
#
_symmetry.space_group_name_H-M   'P 1'
#
loop_
_entity.id
_entity.type
_entity.pdbx_description
1 polymer ?
#
loop_
_entity_poly.entity_id
_entity_poly.type
_entity_poly.pdbx_seq_one_letter_code
_entity_poly.pdbx_strand_id
1 'polypeptide(L)'
;MGAALACAVALSAVAAAAPAVGAEPDAAPERTSPEKSARPAVAEPVSIDADGPVALTGRTKDGATLEEARINVWARPNQDVLAKVRKGDTVPRFHVPQDAVTVEGDEFAVVLKSGELGKKYVGKGGIVQLEVEIYDPSRNRVAFTSASVRSIQPGGESALRWADPVGTPVDTPRPPTTAKPEPVLLGVELTEAPAAMGRTAARSAGSGPLCYNQELLGTKDVWADIGETYPVDDGGGGMKFTDEATASYEVAAKFSQWEQSGSQTFTAGQEFEWPAWGVAAGAEANKPRKYQVEVRYQHLKCRQPGVPPGSGEYEIWEPTRHTGSNRTVVVPRPPWIGATHGNCGTVSSPLWNKTAESGGSESVAWEGKSGILGANFGIGIDLTVKREWSSSSTLMYKMSEGANWLCGLEDKPGLASKVGQYSKVVPKSCSFKLPNATVVDTKAPPENTFLNYAKTTPNGWTGGDSTYSTRLPDGRILWMFSDTFLGPLKANGTRPTDAPLVNQSFVIQNGNSLSTVTGGTPGNPQAIRPATAANQWYWLGDGMMGEVDGQQQLQIILHRWARSGDGAWDIYLQGIEVSTFDPNNLKQPVKTEVLPGYAVIQWGSAILPASQSGDGYTYIYGVLDSATNKSMRVARVKGSDISKVDKWMYLNTDRQAWMTEELQSTNVLTGVANEYSVTKWNNEFVLISQDSTLAFSNKIGIWASCSPHGGFKHSEFFYSMPETGLFGSYGDPNIFAYNAHAHPVLASGSRWTLSYNVNSFDNTVGPDSAHYRDPGIYKPRFVSFDLTPATAAMSERSAAADPGLRLPSGGDIPCTICTGVPR
;
A
#
# COMPACT_ATOMS: atom_id res chain seq x y z
N MET A 1 5.16 27.84 -45.12
CA MET A 1 5.23 28.31 -43.72
C MET A 1 3.83 28.26 -43.17
N GLY A 2 3.44 27.16 -42.55
CA GLY A 2 2.04 26.89 -42.22
C GLY A 2 1.93 25.89 -41.08
N ALA A 3 1.36 26.36 -39.98
CA ALA A 3 0.86 25.60 -38.86
C ALA A 3 -0.56 26.10 -38.56
N ALA A 4 -1.35 25.22 -37.94
CA ALA A 4 -2.71 25.39 -37.43
C ALA A 4 -3.86 25.20 -38.44
N LEU A 5 -4.65 24.13 -38.25
CA LEU A 5 -6.04 24.21 -37.78
C LEU A 5 -6.61 22.78 -37.64
N ALA A 6 -7.02 22.39 -36.44
CA ALA A 6 -8.01 21.33 -36.25
C ALA A 6 -8.84 21.69 -35.02
N CYS A 7 -10.06 22.18 -35.26
CA CYS A 7 -11.08 22.41 -34.24
C CYS A 7 -12.36 21.74 -34.76
N ALA A 8 -13.02 21.00 -33.86
CA ALA A 8 -14.21 20.19 -34.11
C ALA A 8 -15.49 21.04 -34.25
N VAL A 9 -16.45 20.55 -35.04
CA VAL A 9 -17.87 20.95 -34.97
C VAL A 9 -18.76 19.77 -35.35
N ALA A 10 -19.69 19.39 -34.48
CA ALA A 10 -20.97 18.80 -34.85
C ALA A 10 -22.05 19.29 -33.87
N LEU A 11 -23.05 20.01 -34.39
CA LEU A 11 -24.25 20.47 -33.68
C LEU A 11 -25.30 19.36 -33.60
N SER A 12 -26.03 19.30 -32.48
CA SER A 12 -27.28 18.56 -32.31
C SER A 12 -28.40 19.51 -31.87
N ALA A 13 -29.64 19.25 -32.31
CA ALA A 13 -30.82 20.06 -32.05
C ALA A 13 -31.69 19.54 -30.87
N VAL A 14 -31.78 20.38 -29.83
CA VAL A 14 -32.91 20.81 -28.97
C VAL A 14 -34.14 19.89 -28.79
N ALA A 15 -34.50 19.54 -27.53
CA ALA A 15 -35.61 20.20 -26.77
C ALA A 15 -36.00 19.51 -25.42
N ALA A 16 -36.29 20.39 -24.43
CA ALA A 16 -37.31 20.30 -23.36
C ALA A 16 -36.95 19.85 -21.91
N ALA A 17 -36.47 20.84 -21.13
CA ALA A 17 -37.02 21.42 -19.88
C ALA A 17 -37.69 20.58 -18.74
N ALA A 18 -37.16 20.71 -17.51
CA ALA A 18 -37.87 21.05 -16.24
C ALA A 18 -36.87 21.21 -15.04
N PRO A 19 -37.21 21.95 -13.94
CA PRO A 19 -36.23 22.68 -13.12
C PRO A 19 -35.80 21.99 -11.80
N ALA A 20 -34.61 22.36 -11.31
CA ALA A 20 -34.07 21.98 -10.01
C ALA A 20 -34.30 23.08 -8.96
N VAL A 21 -34.81 22.67 -7.80
CA VAL A 21 -34.93 23.44 -6.55
C VAL A 21 -33.69 23.13 -5.70
N GLY A 22 -33.10 24.17 -5.11
CA GLY A 22 -31.78 24.13 -4.49
C GLY A 22 -31.71 23.63 -3.05
N ALA A 23 -30.46 23.56 -2.56
CA ALA A 23 -30.01 23.86 -1.19
C ALA A 23 -28.49 23.60 -1.11
N GLU A 24 -27.70 24.65 -0.89
CA GLU A 24 -26.33 24.56 -0.37
C GLU A 24 -26.37 24.33 1.15
N PRO A 25 -25.36 23.63 1.71
CA PRO A 25 -24.93 23.93 3.06
C PRO A 25 -23.42 24.24 3.13
N ASP A 26 -23.16 25.45 3.63
CA ASP A 26 -22.07 25.95 4.47
C ASP A 26 -20.69 25.28 4.51
N ALA A 27 -19.69 26.13 4.27
CA ALA A 27 -18.27 25.90 4.41
C ALA A 27 -17.83 25.67 5.87
N ALA A 28 -16.96 24.68 6.06
CA ALA A 28 -16.23 24.44 7.31
C ALA A 28 -14.97 25.35 7.39
N PRO A 29 -14.57 25.81 8.60
CA PRO A 29 -13.48 26.76 8.77
C PRO A 29 -12.07 26.14 8.60
N GLU A 30 -11.15 26.97 8.13
CA GLU A 30 -9.72 26.69 7.93
C GLU A 30 -9.04 26.13 9.18
N ARG A 31 -8.28 25.04 8.98
CA ARG A 31 -7.38 24.47 9.99
C ARG A 31 -6.10 25.29 10.06
N THR A 32 -5.87 25.93 11.19
CA THR A 32 -4.55 26.42 11.59
C THR A 32 -3.61 25.25 11.85
N SER A 33 -2.39 25.35 11.31
CA SER A 33 -1.30 24.38 11.49
C SER A 33 -0.98 24.17 12.98
N PRO A 34 -0.78 22.92 13.45
CA PRO A 34 -0.27 22.69 14.80
C PRO A 34 1.20 23.09 14.85
N GLU A 35 1.53 23.97 15.79
CA GLU A 35 2.90 24.29 16.18
C GLU A 35 3.68 23.00 16.50
N LYS A 36 4.97 23.03 16.15
CA LYS A 36 5.95 22.00 16.52
C LYS A 36 5.86 21.76 18.03
N SER A 37 5.35 20.59 18.41
CA SER A 37 5.52 20.03 19.74
C SER A 37 7.02 19.93 20.02
N ALA A 38 7.56 20.89 20.75
CA ALA A 38 8.79 20.68 21.49
C ALA A 38 8.60 19.46 22.42
N ARG A 39 9.71 18.78 22.73
CA ARG A 39 9.78 17.68 23.73
C ARG A 39 8.74 17.84 24.84
N PRO A 40 7.98 16.80 25.24
CA PRO A 40 7.71 16.68 26.66
C PRO A 40 9.10 16.54 27.28
N ALA A 41 9.53 17.53 28.06
CA ALA A 41 10.65 17.33 28.96
C ALA A 41 10.42 15.98 29.67
N VAL A 42 11.49 15.20 29.91
CA VAL A 42 11.44 14.20 30.99
C VAL A 42 10.77 14.94 32.14
N ALA A 43 9.54 14.57 32.47
CA ALA A 43 8.74 15.37 33.38
C ALA A 43 9.59 15.46 34.65
N GLU A 44 10.00 16.69 34.99
CA GLU A 44 10.99 16.88 36.05
C GLU A 44 10.51 16.10 37.27
N PRO A 45 11.39 15.33 37.93
CA PRO A 45 11.00 14.61 39.15
C PRO A 45 10.27 15.58 40.06
N VAL A 46 9.13 15.16 40.61
CA VAL A 46 8.41 15.99 41.56
C VAL A 46 9.33 16.39 42.70
N SER A 47 9.16 17.62 43.17
CA SER A 47 10.02 18.23 44.18
C SER A 47 9.62 17.88 45.62
N ILE A 48 8.52 17.13 45.77
CA ILE A 48 7.92 16.73 47.05
C ILE A 48 8.89 15.85 47.87
N ASP A 49 9.17 16.29 49.10
CA ASP A 49 9.90 15.51 50.11
C ASP A 49 8.91 14.74 51.00
N ALA A 50 8.58 13.51 50.60
CA ALA A 50 7.66 12.66 51.34
C ALA A 50 8.38 11.75 52.34
N ASP A 51 7.86 11.66 53.58
CA ASP A 51 8.43 10.80 54.64
C ASP A 51 8.10 9.31 54.43
N GLY A 52 8.96 8.61 53.69
CA GLY A 52 8.92 7.15 53.54
C GLY A 52 9.19 6.64 52.12
N PRO A 53 8.99 5.33 51.86
CA PRO A 53 9.18 4.76 50.53
C PRO A 53 8.06 5.20 49.57
N VAL A 54 8.35 6.18 48.74
CA VAL A 54 7.45 6.68 47.70
C VAL A 54 7.22 5.61 46.64
N ALA A 55 5.97 5.19 46.49
CA ALA A 55 5.55 4.22 45.49
C ALA A 55 5.23 4.87 44.14
N LEU A 56 4.59 6.04 44.20
CA LEU A 56 3.99 6.70 43.05
C LEU A 56 4.06 8.22 43.25
N THR A 57 4.31 8.95 42.18
CA THR A 57 4.20 10.40 42.12
C THR A 57 3.31 10.82 40.96
N GLY A 58 2.80 12.04 40.99
CA GLY A 58 2.06 12.59 39.86
C GLY A 58 2.06 14.11 39.83
N ARG A 59 1.81 14.67 38.64
CA ARG A 59 1.72 16.11 38.37
C ARG A 59 0.59 16.40 37.39
N THR A 60 -0.13 17.52 37.54
CA THR A 60 -1.13 17.93 36.55
C THR A 60 -0.49 18.43 35.25
N LYS A 61 -1.08 18.07 34.09
CA LYS A 61 -0.54 18.45 32.78
C LYS A 61 -0.72 19.94 32.46
N ASP A 62 -1.73 20.58 33.06
CA ASP A 62 -2.08 21.98 32.85
C ASP A 62 -1.56 22.91 33.96
N GLY A 63 -0.80 22.37 34.92
CA GLY A 63 -0.26 23.12 36.07
C GLY A 63 -1.33 23.54 37.08
N ALA A 64 -2.51 22.92 37.06
CA ALA A 64 -3.55 23.16 38.06
C ALA A 64 -3.11 22.63 39.43
N THR A 65 -3.23 23.48 40.46
CA THR A 65 -2.97 23.09 41.85
C THR A 65 -3.98 22.04 42.36
N LEU A 66 -3.47 21.09 43.13
CA LEU A 66 -4.17 19.98 43.76
C LEU A 66 -4.43 20.22 45.26
N GLU A 67 -4.05 21.37 45.83
CA GLU A 67 -4.15 21.62 47.28
C GLU A 67 -5.58 21.51 47.84
N GLU A 68 -6.59 21.86 47.05
CA GLU A 68 -8.02 21.70 47.42
C GLU A 68 -8.62 20.40 46.87
N ALA A 69 -7.86 19.63 46.10
CA ALA A 69 -8.30 18.39 45.50
C ALA A 69 -8.31 17.25 46.52
N ARG A 70 -9.26 16.35 46.36
CA ARG A 70 -9.35 15.10 47.12
C ARG A 70 -8.74 13.99 46.29
N ILE A 71 -7.73 13.33 46.82
CA ILE A 71 -7.00 12.25 46.14
C ILE A 71 -7.26 10.94 46.89
N ASN A 72 -7.99 10.01 46.27
CA ASN A 72 -8.12 8.65 46.79
C ASN A 72 -7.20 7.73 46.00
N VAL A 73 -6.40 6.95 46.72
CA VAL A 73 -5.55 5.93 46.12
C VAL A 73 -6.01 4.55 46.58
N TRP A 74 -6.12 3.61 45.65
CA TRP A 74 -6.57 2.25 45.92
C TRP A 74 -5.58 1.23 45.37
N ALA A 75 -5.22 0.24 46.18
CA ALA A 75 -4.49 -0.92 45.70
C ALA A 75 -5.45 -2.04 45.29
N ARG A 76 -5.30 -2.49 44.04
CA ARG A 76 -6.17 -3.51 43.44
C ARG A 76 -5.76 -4.92 43.81
N PRO A 77 -6.73 -5.85 43.89
CA PRO A 77 -6.42 -7.25 44.08
C PRO A 77 -5.66 -7.79 42.86
N ASN A 78 -4.76 -8.73 43.10
CA ASN A 78 -3.99 -9.36 42.03
C ASN A 78 -4.89 -10.19 41.10
N GLN A 79 -4.34 -10.60 39.96
CA GLN A 79 -5.07 -11.32 38.91
C GLN A 79 -5.72 -12.62 39.40
N ASP A 80 -5.10 -13.32 40.36
CA ASP A 80 -5.64 -14.57 40.92
C ASP A 80 -6.91 -14.34 41.75
N VAL A 81 -7.00 -13.19 42.40
CA VAL A 81 -8.18 -12.78 43.17
C VAL A 81 -9.24 -12.23 42.22
N LEU A 82 -8.87 -11.36 41.26
CA LEU A 82 -9.79 -10.84 40.24
C LEU A 82 -10.46 -11.95 39.43
N ALA A 83 -9.73 -13.03 39.11
CA ALA A 83 -10.26 -14.19 38.40
C ALA A 83 -11.36 -14.95 39.15
N LYS A 84 -11.51 -14.73 40.46
CA LYS A 84 -12.51 -15.40 41.31
C LYS A 84 -13.78 -14.57 41.54
N VAL A 85 -13.74 -13.26 41.22
CA VAL A 85 -14.88 -12.35 41.36
C VAL A 85 -15.95 -12.71 40.32
N ARG A 86 -17.19 -12.86 40.77
CA ARG A 86 -18.34 -13.20 39.91
C ARG A 86 -19.28 -12.01 39.76
N LYS A 87 -20.14 -12.07 38.76
CA LYS A 87 -21.17 -11.04 38.56
C LYS A 87 -22.02 -10.88 39.83
N GLY A 88 -22.16 -9.64 40.30
CA GLY A 88 -22.86 -9.26 41.53
C GLY A 88 -21.94 -9.22 42.76
N ASP A 89 -20.71 -9.72 42.68
CA ASP A 89 -19.75 -9.62 43.79
C ASP A 89 -19.15 -8.21 43.88
N THR A 90 -18.88 -7.77 45.10
CA THR A 90 -18.06 -6.59 45.36
C THR A 90 -16.58 -6.91 45.10
N VAL A 91 -15.91 -6.09 44.28
CA VAL A 91 -14.47 -6.21 44.03
C VAL A 91 -13.70 -5.74 45.27
N PRO A 92 -12.85 -6.58 45.88
CA PRO A 92 -12.14 -6.21 47.11
C PRO A 92 -10.98 -5.26 46.80
N ARG A 93 -11.07 -3.99 47.20
CA ARG A 93 -9.99 -2.99 47.08
C ARG A 93 -9.38 -2.66 48.44
N PHE A 94 -8.12 -2.25 48.45
CA PHE A 94 -7.47 -1.70 49.63
C PHE A 94 -7.39 -0.18 49.49
N HIS A 95 -8.07 0.54 50.38
CA HIS A 95 -7.96 2.00 50.44
C HIS A 95 -6.60 2.36 51.03
N VAL A 96 -5.76 3.04 50.26
CA VAL A 96 -4.52 3.59 50.79
C VAL A 96 -4.88 4.68 51.81
N PRO A 97 -4.30 4.65 53.02
CA PRO A 97 -4.56 5.66 54.03
C PRO A 97 -4.29 7.08 53.49
N GLN A 98 -5.14 8.03 53.85
CA GLN A 98 -5.05 9.42 53.34
C GLN A 98 -3.78 10.14 53.80
N ASP A 99 -3.26 9.79 54.98
CA ASP A 99 -1.98 10.28 55.51
C ASP A 99 -0.77 9.73 54.74
N ALA A 100 -0.97 8.79 53.82
CA ALA A 100 0.06 8.28 52.94
C ALA A 100 0.16 9.06 51.61
N VAL A 101 -0.71 10.06 51.38
CA VAL A 101 -0.71 10.92 50.20
C VAL A 101 -0.29 12.33 50.61
N THR A 102 0.82 12.80 50.05
CA THR A 102 1.31 14.18 50.22
C THR A 102 1.01 14.98 48.96
N VAL A 103 0.52 16.21 49.10
CA VAL A 103 0.20 17.12 47.99
C VAL A 103 0.92 18.44 48.20
N GLU A 104 1.60 18.93 47.16
CA GLU A 104 2.23 20.25 47.14
C GLU A 104 2.02 20.89 45.76
N GLY A 105 1.35 22.04 45.70
CA GLY A 105 1.08 22.71 44.43
C GLY A 105 0.30 21.82 43.44
N ASP A 106 0.86 21.60 42.25
CA ASP A 106 0.32 20.75 41.19
C ASP A 106 0.80 19.29 41.24
N GLU A 107 1.51 18.91 42.31
CA GLU A 107 2.18 17.62 42.50
C GLU A 107 1.56 16.82 43.65
N PHE A 108 1.68 15.49 43.58
CA PHE A 108 1.41 14.60 44.72
C PHE A 108 2.39 13.42 44.77
N ALA A 109 2.59 12.87 45.97
CA ALA A 109 3.38 11.67 46.23
C ALA A 109 2.59 10.69 47.10
N VAL A 110 2.71 9.39 46.82
CA VAL A 110 2.08 8.30 47.56
C VAL A 110 3.14 7.44 48.20
N VAL A 111 3.15 7.38 49.53
CA VAL A 111 4.03 6.51 50.32
C VAL A 111 3.30 5.19 50.59
N LEU A 112 3.97 4.05 50.41
CA LEU A 112 3.40 2.73 50.76
C LEU A 112 4.40 1.91 51.55
N LYS A 113 4.07 1.59 52.80
CA LYS A 113 4.99 0.92 53.73
C LYS A 113 4.91 -0.61 53.62
N SER A 114 6.02 -1.27 53.94
CA SER A 114 6.11 -2.74 54.00
C SER A 114 5.09 -3.29 55.00
N GLY A 115 4.18 -4.16 54.54
CA GLY A 115 3.20 -4.84 55.39
C GLY A 115 1.77 -4.28 55.32
N GLU A 116 1.55 -3.12 54.73
CA GLU A 116 0.20 -2.56 54.52
C GLU A 116 -0.58 -3.34 53.46
N LEU A 117 0.12 -3.89 52.46
CA LEU A 117 -0.45 -4.68 51.37
C LEU A 117 -0.26 -6.18 51.60
N GLY A 118 -1.37 -6.90 51.79
CA GLY A 118 -1.36 -8.35 51.86
C GLY A 118 -1.10 -9.02 50.50
N LYS A 119 -0.76 -10.33 50.51
CA LYS A 119 -0.51 -11.15 49.30
C LYS A 119 -1.61 -11.12 48.24
N LYS A 120 -2.83 -10.73 48.62
CA LYS A 120 -3.98 -10.58 47.71
C LYS A 120 -3.90 -9.34 46.81
N TYR A 121 -3.05 -8.37 47.10
CA TYR A 121 -2.85 -7.13 46.32
C TYR A 121 -1.49 -7.07 45.61
N VAL A 122 -0.59 -8.00 45.94
CA VAL A 122 0.72 -8.12 45.30
C VAL A 122 0.66 -9.26 44.28
N GLY A 123 0.88 -8.94 43.02
CA GLY A 123 0.89 -9.88 41.90
C GLY A 123 2.24 -10.56 41.71
N LYS A 124 2.32 -11.42 40.67
CA LYS A 124 3.56 -12.09 40.25
C LYS A 124 4.64 -11.03 39.96
N GLY A 125 5.87 -11.27 40.41
CA GLY A 125 6.99 -10.33 40.23
C GLY A 125 6.92 -9.07 41.11
N GLY A 126 6.08 -9.04 42.15
CA GLY A 126 6.00 -7.90 43.08
C GLY A 126 5.17 -6.72 42.58
N ILE A 127 4.40 -6.89 41.51
CA ILE A 127 3.59 -5.82 40.91
C ILE A 127 2.36 -5.52 41.77
N VAL A 128 2.13 -4.24 42.04
CA VAL A 128 0.90 -3.71 42.65
C VAL A 128 0.29 -2.70 41.69
N GLN A 129 -1.02 -2.82 41.45
CA GLN A 129 -1.75 -1.84 40.66
C GLN A 129 -2.41 -0.82 41.59
N LEU A 130 -2.08 0.46 41.42
CA LEU A 130 -2.64 1.59 42.14
C LEU A 130 -3.60 2.36 41.23
N GLU A 131 -4.80 2.61 41.73
CA GLU A 131 -5.79 3.50 41.10
C GLU A 131 -5.77 4.83 41.85
N VAL A 132 -5.72 5.94 41.12
CA VAL A 132 -5.71 7.29 41.67
C VAL A 132 -6.93 8.03 41.14
N GLU A 133 -7.79 8.44 42.06
CA GLU A 133 -9.01 9.19 41.76
C GLU A 133 -8.89 10.59 42.39
N ILE A 134 -8.95 11.63 41.57
CA ILE A 134 -8.76 13.02 41.98
C ILE A 134 -10.04 13.80 41.70
N TYR A 135 -10.58 14.48 42.72
CA TYR A 135 -11.70 15.41 42.55
C TYR A 135 -11.38 16.76 43.16
N ASP A 136 -11.36 17.79 42.33
CA ASP A 136 -11.25 19.19 42.73
C ASP A 136 -12.65 19.80 42.87
N PRO A 137 -13.14 20.00 44.12
CA PRO A 137 -14.46 20.58 44.35
C PRO A 137 -14.54 22.07 43.98
N SER A 138 -13.42 22.80 43.99
CA SER A 138 -13.38 24.25 43.75
C SER A 138 -13.64 24.59 42.29
N ARG A 139 -13.10 23.76 41.39
CA ARG A 139 -13.23 23.89 39.93
C ARG A 139 -14.23 22.90 39.34
N ASN A 140 -14.80 22.02 40.17
CA ASN A 140 -15.64 20.89 39.74
C ASN A 140 -14.96 20.09 38.62
N ARG A 141 -13.69 19.72 38.85
CA ARG A 141 -12.88 18.94 37.91
C ARG A 141 -12.54 17.58 38.50
N VAL A 142 -12.38 16.58 37.64
CA VAL A 142 -12.09 15.21 38.04
C VAL A 142 -11.01 14.59 37.15
N ALA A 143 -10.20 13.71 37.72
CA ALA A 143 -9.29 12.84 37.00
C ALA A 143 -9.34 11.43 37.59
N PHE A 144 -9.33 10.44 36.69
CA PHE A 144 -9.17 9.04 37.04
C PHE A 144 -7.94 8.52 36.29
N THR A 145 -6.95 8.03 37.03
CA THR A 145 -5.71 7.49 36.46
C THR A 145 -5.23 6.29 37.27
N SER A 146 -4.26 5.55 36.76
CA SER A 146 -3.72 4.38 37.46
C SER A 146 -2.26 4.16 37.10
N ALA A 147 -1.53 3.47 37.98
CA ALA A 147 -0.14 3.10 37.77
C ALA A 147 0.14 1.70 38.30
N SER A 148 1.04 0.98 37.63
CA SER A 148 1.64 -0.24 38.17
C SER A 148 2.95 0.13 38.85
N VAL A 149 3.15 -0.34 40.09
CA VAL A 149 4.40 -0.14 40.84
C VAL A 149 4.98 -1.49 41.22
N ARG A 150 6.31 -1.66 41.17
CA ARG A 150 6.98 -2.91 41.54
C ARG A 150 7.57 -2.78 42.94
N SER A 151 7.18 -3.67 43.85
CA SER A 151 7.86 -3.84 45.12
C SER A 151 9.16 -4.59 44.92
N ILE A 152 10.26 -4.01 45.37
CA ILE A 152 11.60 -4.60 45.37
C ILE A 152 12.02 -4.83 46.82
N GLN A 153 12.46 -6.05 47.13
CA GLN A 153 13.19 -6.36 48.36
C GLN A 153 14.66 -6.61 48.01
N PRO A 154 15.58 -5.63 48.24
CA PRO A 154 17.01 -5.87 48.09
C PRO A 154 17.47 -6.90 49.12
N GLY A 155 18.29 -7.86 48.69
CA GLY A 155 18.72 -9.02 49.50
C GLY A 155 19.16 -8.68 50.92
N GLY A 156 18.27 -8.91 51.89
CA GLY A 156 18.54 -8.81 53.32
C GLY A 156 18.30 -7.44 53.98
N GLU A 157 17.88 -6.40 53.25
CA GLU A 157 17.49 -5.11 53.84
C GLU A 157 16.02 -5.14 54.32
N SER A 158 15.73 -4.50 55.45
CA SER A 158 14.38 -4.37 56.03
C SER A 158 13.51 -3.28 55.36
N ALA A 159 14.07 -2.51 54.42
CA ALA A 159 13.39 -1.38 53.80
C ALA A 159 12.82 -1.75 52.41
N LEU A 160 11.50 -1.65 52.25
CA LEU A 160 10.81 -1.81 50.96
C LEU A 160 11.24 -0.69 50.01
N ARG A 161 11.49 -1.01 48.74
CA ARG A 161 11.66 0.00 47.68
C ARG A 161 10.62 -0.22 46.59
N TRP A 162 10.19 0.86 45.95
CA TRP A 162 9.29 0.83 44.80
C TRP A 162 10.03 1.27 43.55
N ALA A 163 9.68 0.68 42.40
CA ALA A 163 10.25 1.06 41.12
C ALA A 163 9.22 0.94 39.99
N ASP A 164 9.54 1.60 38.89
CA ASP A 164 8.84 1.41 37.62
C ASP A 164 9.01 -0.04 37.11
N PRO A 165 7.90 -0.78 36.88
CA PRO A 165 7.93 -2.11 36.29
C PRO A 165 8.55 -2.19 34.90
N VAL A 166 8.52 -1.11 34.12
CA VAL A 166 9.03 -1.02 32.74
C VAL A 166 10.57 -1.01 32.72
N GLY A 167 11.21 -0.42 33.75
CA GLY A 167 12.67 -0.28 33.84
C GLY A 167 13.39 -1.35 34.68
N THR A 168 12.68 -2.24 35.38
CA THR A 168 13.30 -3.15 36.37
C THR A 168 13.02 -4.64 36.08
N PRO A 169 14.03 -5.43 35.67
CA PRO A 169 13.90 -6.88 35.44
C PRO A 169 13.61 -7.67 36.72
N VAL A 170 12.96 -8.82 36.57
CA VAL A 170 12.53 -9.72 37.67
C VAL A 170 13.73 -10.36 38.41
N ASP A 171 14.85 -10.59 37.72
CA ASP A 171 16.02 -11.31 38.22
C ASP A 171 17.31 -10.49 38.15
N THR A 172 17.39 -9.36 38.86
CA THR A 172 18.70 -8.78 39.20
C THR A 172 19.06 -9.20 40.63
N PRO A 173 20.04 -10.10 40.83
CA PRO A 173 20.53 -10.44 42.18
C PRO A 173 21.17 -9.25 42.89
N ARG A 174 21.38 -8.14 42.17
CA ARG A 174 21.99 -6.91 42.67
C ARG A 174 21.63 -5.76 41.72
N PRO A 175 20.86 -4.74 42.15
CA PRO A 175 20.88 -3.45 41.45
C PRO A 175 22.33 -2.93 41.48
N PRO A 176 22.80 -2.15 40.49
CA PRO A 176 24.01 -1.37 40.67
C PRO A 176 23.87 -0.58 41.97
N THR A 177 24.81 -0.76 42.89
CA THR A 177 24.75 -0.29 44.29
C THR A 177 24.72 1.23 44.47
N THR A 178 24.38 2.00 43.42
CA THR A 178 24.41 3.47 43.39
C THR A 178 23.19 4.13 42.75
N ALA A 179 22.27 3.41 42.09
CA ALA A 179 21.05 4.00 41.53
C ALA A 179 19.88 3.89 42.51
N LYS A 180 19.34 5.03 42.98
CA LYS A 180 18.06 5.04 43.69
C LYS A 180 16.96 4.69 42.67
N PRO A 181 16.07 3.73 42.95
CA PRO A 181 14.92 3.48 42.08
C PRO A 181 14.04 4.74 42.04
N GLU A 182 13.66 5.17 40.85
CA GLU A 182 12.77 6.33 40.64
C GLU A 182 11.30 5.89 40.76
N PRO A 183 10.46 6.63 41.51
CA PRO A 183 9.02 6.39 41.56
C PRO A 183 8.38 6.58 40.18
N VAL A 184 7.28 5.87 39.93
CA VAL A 184 6.47 6.08 38.72
C VAL A 184 5.87 7.49 38.77
N LEU A 185 6.01 8.26 37.68
CA LEU A 185 5.44 9.61 37.56
C LEU A 185 4.20 9.61 36.65
N LEU A 186 3.05 10.01 37.21
CA LEU A 186 1.79 10.12 36.47
C LEU A 186 1.52 11.55 35.99
N GLY A 187 1.24 11.70 34.69
CA GLY A 187 0.61 12.92 34.17
C GLY A 187 -0.90 12.89 34.41
N VAL A 188 -1.40 13.84 35.21
CA VAL A 188 -2.82 13.96 35.56
C VAL A 188 -3.51 14.96 34.62
N GLU A 189 -4.58 14.51 33.96
CA GLU A 189 -5.41 15.35 33.12
C GLU A 189 -6.78 15.55 33.78
N LEU A 190 -6.96 16.72 34.40
CA LEU A 190 -8.22 17.09 35.04
C LEU A 190 -9.22 17.54 33.96
N THR A 191 -10.45 17.01 34.00
CA THR A 191 -11.53 17.37 33.07
C THR A 191 -12.72 17.93 33.83
N GLU A 192 -13.59 18.72 33.18
CA GLU A 192 -14.81 19.20 33.80
C GLU A 192 -15.74 18.04 34.19
N ALA A 193 -16.14 17.99 35.46
CA ALA A 193 -17.05 16.97 35.96
C ALA A 193 -18.52 17.36 35.64
N PRO A 194 -19.40 16.40 35.32
CA PRO A 194 -20.82 16.70 35.09
C PRO A 194 -21.46 17.39 36.28
N ALA A 195 -22.36 18.35 36.04
CA ALA A 195 -23.05 19.06 37.12
C ALA A 195 -23.78 18.14 38.12
N ALA A 196 -24.23 16.96 37.66
CA ALA A 196 -24.83 15.94 38.53
C ALA A 196 -23.80 15.29 39.48
N MET A 197 -22.54 15.16 39.07
CA MET A 197 -21.45 14.67 39.91
C MET A 197 -21.14 15.67 41.03
N GLY A 198 -21.03 16.97 40.71
CA GLY A 198 -20.87 18.04 41.70
C GLY A 198 -22.04 18.13 42.70
N ARG A 199 -23.29 17.98 42.23
CA ARG A 199 -24.48 17.89 43.12
C ARG A 199 -24.44 16.68 44.06
N THR A 200 -23.89 15.57 43.60
CA THR A 200 -23.78 14.35 44.41
C THR A 200 -22.64 14.48 45.42
N ALA A 201 -21.52 15.09 45.03
CA ALA A 201 -20.41 15.41 45.92
C ALA A 201 -20.88 16.27 47.12
N ALA A 202 -21.77 17.25 46.89
CA ALA A 202 -22.37 18.06 47.96
C ALA A 202 -23.23 17.25 48.95
N ARG A 203 -23.81 16.11 48.52
CA ARG A 203 -24.64 15.22 49.36
C ARG A 203 -23.83 14.17 50.13
N SER A 204 -22.62 13.86 49.67
CA SER A 204 -21.73 12.80 50.18
C SER A 204 -21.03 13.12 51.52
N ALA A 205 -21.47 14.16 52.24
CA ALA A 205 -20.90 14.61 53.53
C ALA A 205 -19.37 14.76 53.54
N GLY A 206 -18.76 15.15 52.41
CA GLY A 206 -17.31 15.37 52.31
C GLY A 206 -16.49 14.21 51.75
N SER A 207 -17.09 13.07 51.37
CA SER A 207 -16.37 11.94 50.73
C SER A 207 -16.12 12.13 49.21
N GLY A 208 -16.82 13.07 48.57
CA GLY A 208 -16.64 13.39 47.14
C GLY A 208 -17.31 12.36 46.21
N PRO A 209 -17.26 12.56 44.88
CA PRO A 209 -17.90 11.67 43.93
C PRO A 209 -17.10 10.38 43.61
N LEU A 210 -16.12 10.05 44.43
CA LEU A 210 -15.13 9.00 44.18
C LEU A 210 -15.70 7.60 44.44
N CYS A 211 -15.17 6.58 43.75
CA CYS A 211 -15.67 5.21 43.85
C CYS A 211 -15.17 4.54 45.13
N TYR A 212 -16.09 4.19 46.03
CA TYR A 212 -15.73 3.44 47.25
C TYR A 212 -16.00 1.95 47.11
N ASN A 213 -17.14 1.58 46.52
CA ASN A 213 -17.49 0.18 46.27
C ASN A 213 -17.64 -0.07 44.78
N GLN A 214 -16.95 -1.09 44.28
CA GLN A 214 -17.08 -1.59 42.92
C GLN A 214 -17.85 -2.91 42.92
N GLU A 215 -18.94 -3.00 42.18
CA GLU A 215 -19.67 -4.25 41.94
C GLU A 215 -19.45 -4.72 40.50
N LEU A 216 -19.15 -6.00 40.31
CA LEU A 216 -18.95 -6.56 38.96
C LEU A 216 -20.30 -6.80 38.27
N LEU A 217 -20.58 -6.08 37.19
CA LEU A 217 -21.78 -6.26 36.35
C LEU A 217 -21.59 -7.35 35.28
N GLY A 218 -20.35 -7.59 34.86
CA GLY A 218 -20.01 -8.62 33.89
C GLY A 218 -18.61 -8.45 33.31
N THR A 219 -18.28 -9.27 32.33
CA THR A 219 -17.01 -9.19 31.59
C THR A 219 -17.27 -9.19 30.10
N LYS A 220 -16.38 -8.57 29.33
CA LYS A 220 -16.39 -8.61 27.87
C LYS A 220 -14.98 -8.81 27.34
N ASP A 221 -14.83 -9.73 26.40
CA ASP A 221 -13.58 -9.93 25.70
C ASP A 221 -13.60 -9.10 24.42
N VAL A 222 -12.51 -8.37 24.17
CA VAL A 222 -12.38 -7.46 23.03
C VAL A 222 -11.02 -7.64 22.37
N TRP A 223 -10.98 -7.43 21.06
CA TRP A 223 -9.74 -7.46 20.31
C TRP A 223 -9.02 -6.13 20.43
N ALA A 224 -7.76 -6.21 20.81
CA ALA A 224 -6.88 -5.08 21.01
C ALA A 224 -5.68 -5.17 20.08
N ASP A 225 -5.38 -4.05 19.44
CA ASP A 225 -4.27 -3.93 18.51
C ASP A 225 -2.95 -3.76 19.27
N ILE A 226 -1.94 -4.54 18.89
CA ILE A 226 -0.63 -4.48 19.57
C ILE A 226 0.54 -4.18 18.62
N GLY A 227 0.28 -4.15 17.31
CA GLY A 227 1.29 -3.82 16.31
C GLY A 227 0.78 -3.94 14.89
N GLU A 228 1.51 -3.35 13.96
CA GLU A 228 1.26 -3.43 12.53
C GLU A 228 2.58 -3.59 11.77
N THR A 229 2.55 -4.34 10.67
CA THR A 229 3.66 -4.39 9.69
C THR A 229 3.12 -4.21 8.29
N TYR A 230 3.91 -3.55 7.45
CA TYR A 230 3.59 -3.27 6.05
C TYR A 230 4.71 -3.76 5.12
N PRO A 231 4.95 -5.09 5.03
CA PRO A 231 5.95 -5.66 4.12
C PRO A 231 5.57 -5.42 2.65
N VAL A 232 6.57 -5.49 1.76
CA VAL A 232 6.34 -5.66 0.31
C VAL A 232 6.41 -7.15 -0.05
N ASP A 233 5.97 -7.48 -1.26
CA ASP A 233 5.64 -8.85 -1.65
C ASP A 233 6.79 -9.86 -1.66
N ASP A 234 8.02 -9.41 -1.85
CA ASP A 234 9.23 -10.23 -1.74
C ASP A 234 9.76 -10.35 -0.30
N GLY A 235 9.12 -9.65 0.64
CA GLY A 235 9.43 -9.63 2.06
C GLY A 235 8.38 -10.31 2.92
N GLY A 236 8.51 -10.11 4.23
CA GLY A 236 7.52 -10.56 5.20
C GLY A 236 7.60 -9.74 6.48
N GLY A 237 6.46 -9.44 7.08
CA GLY A 237 6.37 -8.73 8.36
C GLY A 237 6.01 -9.72 9.46
N GLY A 238 6.41 -9.50 10.70
CA GLY A 238 6.14 -10.39 11.82
C GLY A 238 6.24 -9.68 13.16
N MET A 239 5.82 -10.36 14.21
CA MET A 239 5.78 -9.82 15.56
C MET A 239 5.91 -10.91 16.61
N LYS A 240 6.64 -10.64 17.69
CA LYS A 240 6.72 -11.50 18.87
C LYS A 240 6.30 -10.71 20.11
N PHE A 241 5.48 -11.31 20.96
CA PHE A 241 5.01 -10.77 22.24
C PHE A 241 5.13 -11.87 23.29
N THR A 242 6.12 -11.78 24.18
CA THR A 242 6.37 -12.83 25.17
C THR A 242 5.48 -12.69 26.41
N ASP A 243 5.53 -13.68 27.30
CA ASP A 243 4.81 -13.68 28.57
C ASP A 243 5.29 -12.61 29.56
N GLU A 244 6.42 -11.97 29.31
CA GLU A 244 6.98 -10.83 30.06
C GLU A 244 6.64 -9.47 29.44
N ALA A 245 6.02 -9.45 28.26
CA ALA A 245 5.70 -8.21 27.58
C ALA A 245 4.58 -7.43 28.28
N THR A 246 4.68 -6.11 28.30
CA THR A 246 3.68 -5.21 28.88
C THR A 246 2.98 -4.39 27.80
N ALA A 247 1.72 -4.05 28.04
CA ALA A 247 0.96 -3.09 27.23
C ALA A 247 -0.01 -2.32 28.13
N SER A 248 -0.19 -1.03 27.82
CA SER A 248 -1.15 -0.15 28.45
C SER A 248 -2.42 -0.12 27.60
N TYR A 249 -3.54 -0.41 28.24
CA TYR A 249 -4.87 -0.45 27.65
C TYR A 249 -5.70 0.65 28.30
N GLU A 250 -6.50 1.36 27.52
CA GLU A 250 -7.37 2.37 28.12
C GLU A 250 -8.51 1.76 28.95
N VAL A 251 -8.77 2.40 30.08
CA VAL A 251 -9.93 2.24 30.94
C VAL A 251 -10.96 3.26 30.49
N ALA A 252 -12.25 2.94 30.55
CA ALA A 252 -13.32 3.88 30.28
C ALA A 252 -14.24 4.03 31.48
N ALA A 253 -14.68 5.24 31.77
CA ALA A 253 -15.75 5.51 32.72
C ALA A 253 -16.90 6.21 32.00
N LYS A 254 -18.14 5.86 32.37
CA LYS A 254 -19.35 6.46 31.83
C LYS A 254 -20.32 6.84 32.94
N PHE A 255 -20.80 8.08 32.89
CA PHE A 255 -21.86 8.59 33.74
C PHE A 255 -22.87 9.36 32.90
N SER A 256 -24.03 8.74 32.62
CA SER A 256 -25.01 9.29 31.67
C SER A 256 -24.38 9.55 30.29
N GLN A 257 -24.35 10.80 29.81
CA GLN A 257 -23.70 11.20 28.54
C GLN A 257 -22.22 11.60 28.71
N TRP A 258 -21.70 11.60 29.94
CA TRP A 258 -20.30 11.91 30.20
C TRP A 258 -19.45 10.66 30.13
N GLU A 259 -18.30 10.79 29.49
CA GLU A 259 -17.35 9.71 29.25
C GLU A 259 -15.93 10.25 29.49
N GLN A 260 -15.09 9.42 30.11
CA GLN A 260 -13.68 9.71 30.31
C GLN A 260 -12.88 8.42 30.12
N SER A 261 -11.67 8.54 29.58
CA SER A 261 -10.72 7.43 29.55
C SER A 261 -9.54 7.68 30.49
N GLY A 262 -8.98 6.58 30.99
CA GLY A 262 -7.70 6.51 31.68
C GLY A 262 -6.87 5.38 31.06
N SER A 263 -5.74 5.02 31.64
CA SER A 263 -4.93 3.89 31.16
C SER A 263 -4.53 2.95 32.28
N GLN A 264 -4.35 1.67 31.91
CA GLN A 264 -3.91 0.62 32.80
C GLN A 264 -2.94 -0.32 32.10
N THR A 265 -1.84 -0.67 32.77
CA THR A 265 -0.78 -1.54 32.24
C THR A 265 -0.80 -2.89 32.93
N PHE A 266 -0.61 -3.99 32.19
CA PHE A 266 -0.29 -5.30 32.77
C PHE A 266 0.57 -6.13 31.81
N THR A 267 1.24 -7.12 32.40
CA THR A 267 2.06 -8.09 31.68
C THR A 267 1.20 -9.16 31.02
N ALA A 268 1.64 -9.68 29.87
CA ALA A 268 0.90 -10.63 29.07
C ALA A 268 0.61 -11.95 29.79
N GLY A 269 1.62 -12.47 30.51
CA GLY A 269 1.57 -13.79 31.13
C GLY A 269 1.44 -14.95 30.14
N GLN A 270 1.50 -14.67 28.83
CA GLN A 270 1.45 -15.63 27.73
C GLN A 270 2.28 -15.15 26.53
N GLU A 271 2.80 -16.09 25.75
CA GLU A 271 3.59 -15.81 24.54
C GLU A 271 2.73 -15.93 23.27
N PHE A 272 2.84 -14.93 22.39
CA PHE A 272 2.27 -14.88 21.05
C PHE A 272 3.37 -14.61 20.03
N GLU A 273 3.41 -15.39 18.95
CA GLU A 273 4.38 -15.23 17.88
C GLU A 273 3.72 -15.30 16.50
N TRP A 274 4.01 -14.28 15.69
CA TRP A 274 3.70 -14.19 14.27
C TRP A 274 5.01 -14.13 13.48
N PRO A 275 5.49 -15.24 12.93
CA PRO A 275 6.73 -15.26 12.18
C PRO A 275 6.65 -14.35 10.95
N ALA A 276 7.76 -13.69 10.62
CA ALA A 276 7.91 -12.92 9.38
C ALA A 276 8.32 -13.79 8.18
N TRP A 277 8.75 -15.04 8.42
CA TRP A 277 9.23 -15.94 7.37
C TRP A 277 9.10 -17.42 7.76
N GLY A 278 9.31 -18.30 6.77
CA GLY A 278 9.21 -19.74 6.93
C GLY A 278 7.78 -20.26 6.82
N VAL A 279 7.60 -21.57 6.88
CA VAL A 279 6.28 -22.23 6.74
C VAL A 279 5.28 -21.71 7.77
N ALA A 280 5.75 -21.39 8.98
CA ALA A 280 4.93 -20.88 10.07
C ALA A 280 4.44 -19.42 9.90
N ALA A 281 5.03 -18.64 8.98
CA ALA A 281 4.59 -17.26 8.73
C ALA A 281 3.24 -17.18 8.01
N GLY A 282 2.85 -18.26 7.33
CA GLY A 282 1.61 -18.36 6.56
C GLY A 282 1.63 -17.57 5.25
N ALA A 283 0.56 -17.73 4.46
CA ALA A 283 0.40 -17.08 3.15
C ALA A 283 0.30 -15.54 3.22
N GLU A 284 -0.05 -15.00 4.40
CA GLU A 284 -0.29 -13.58 4.63
C GLU A 284 0.94 -12.84 5.17
N ALA A 285 2.10 -13.51 5.26
CA ALA A 285 3.33 -12.92 5.78
C ALA A 285 3.81 -11.71 4.99
N ASN A 286 3.57 -11.70 3.68
CA ASN A 286 3.98 -10.64 2.76
C ASN A 286 2.91 -9.55 2.57
N LYS A 287 1.79 -9.62 3.30
CA LYS A 287 0.73 -8.61 3.23
C LYS A 287 0.81 -7.64 4.40
N PRO A 288 0.37 -6.37 4.21
CA PRO A 288 0.22 -5.46 5.33
C PRO A 288 -0.83 -5.97 6.31
N ARG A 289 -0.47 -5.97 7.59
CA ARG A 289 -1.25 -6.67 8.61
C ARG A 289 -1.12 -6.04 9.98
N LYS A 290 -2.22 -6.15 10.73
CA LYS A 290 -2.36 -5.76 12.13
C LYS A 290 -2.42 -7.00 13.01
N TYR A 291 -1.68 -6.98 14.10
CA TYR A 291 -1.63 -8.06 15.10
C TYR A 291 -2.54 -7.70 16.26
N GLN A 292 -3.42 -8.62 16.62
CA GLN A 292 -4.39 -8.43 17.69
C GLN A 292 -4.29 -9.52 18.74
N VAL A 293 -4.44 -9.12 19.99
CA VAL A 293 -4.66 -10.02 21.13
C VAL A 293 -6.02 -9.74 21.72
N GLU A 294 -6.63 -10.77 22.30
CA GLU A 294 -7.90 -10.61 23.00
C GLU A 294 -7.66 -10.23 24.46
N VAL A 295 -8.28 -9.14 24.88
CA VAL A 295 -8.20 -8.57 26.23
C VAL A 295 -9.55 -8.73 26.90
N ARG A 296 -9.55 -9.20 28.14
CA ARG A 296 -10.74 -9.27 28.98
C ARG A 296 -10.94 -7.97 29.73
N TYR A 297 -12.08 -7.34 29.54
CA TYR A 297 -12.55 -6.20 30.30
C TYR A 297 -13.58 -6.61 31.35
N GLN A 298 -13.55 -5.96 32.51
CA GLN A 298 -14.61 -5.99 33.51
C GLN A 298 -15.49 -4.76 33.36
N HIS A 299 -16.80 -4.98 33.49
CA HIS A 299 -17.80 -3.94 33.60
C HIS A 299 -18.15 -3.78 35.07
N LEU A 300 -17.76 -2.67 35.68
CA LEU A 300 -17.94 -2.38 37.08
C LEU A 300 -18.97 -1.28 37.29
N LYS A 301 -19.71 -1.39 38.38
CA LYS A 301 -20.58 -0.33 38.89
C LYS A 301 -19.97 0.29 40.13
N CYS A 302 -19.71 1.59 40.08
CA CYS A 302 -19.20 2.35 41.20
C CYS A 302 -20.33 2.92 42.05
N ARG A 303 -20.25 2.69 43.37
CA ARG A 303 -21.18 3.22 44.37
C ARG A 303 -20.46 4.12 45.36
N GLN A 304 -21.11 5.24 45.69
CA GLN A 304 -20.61 6.25 46.63
C GLN A 304 -21.20 6.03 48.05
N PRO A 305 -20.45 6.31 49.12
CA PRO A 305 -20.95 6.23 50.49
C PRO A 305 -22.04 7.28 50.75
N GLY A 306 -23.12 6.88 51.42
CA GLY A 306 -24.19 7.80 51.83
C GLY A 306 -25.11 8.29 50.70
N VAL A 307 -24.95 7.78 49.48
CA VAL A 307 -25.80 8.15 48.34
C VAL A 307 -26.81 7.02 48.04
N PRO A 308 -28.12 7.32 47.91
CA PRO A 308 -29.13 6.30 47.60
C PRO A 308 -28.88 5.60 46.25
N PRO A 309 -29.21 4.30 46.13
CA PRO A 309 -29.12 3.56 44.87
C PRO A 309 -29.85 4.27 43.72
N GLY A 310 -29.26 4.29 42.54
CA GLY A 310 -29.78 4.98 41.34
C GLY A 310 -29.47 6.48 41.27
N SER A 311 -28.74 7.04 42.24
CA SER A 311 -28.20 8.41 42.18
C SER A 311 -26.69 8.40 42.33
N GLY A 312 -25.95 9.08 41.44
CA GLY A 312 -24.48 9.17 41.54
C GLY A 312 -23.69 7.91 41.19
N GLU A 313 -24.33 6.89 40.63
CA GLU A 313 -23.68 5.65 40.18
C GLU A 313 -23.11 5.84 38.77
N TYR A 314 -21.86 5.42 38.55
CA TYR A 314 -21.22 5.41 37.25
C TYR A 314 -20.64 4.03 36.93
N GLU A 315 -20.51 3.75 35.63
CA GLU A 315 -20.00 2.48 35.11
C GLU A 315 -18.55 2.64 34.68
N ILE A 316 -17.73 1.62 34.92
CA ILE A 316 -16.33 1.57 34.51
C ILE A 316 -16.10 0.31 33.69
N TRP A 317 -15.44 0.45 32.55
CA TRP A 317 -14.86 -0.64 31.78
C TRP A 317 -13.36 -0.63 31.93
N GLU A 318 -12.80 -1.70 32.47
CA GLU A 318 -11.37 -1.77 32.74
C GLU A 318 -10.78 -3.10 32.29
N PRO A 319 -9.55 -3.09 31.74
CA PRO A 319 -8.89 -4.30 31.27
C PRO A 319 -8.32 -5.08 32.46
N THR A 320 -8.39 -6.41 32.37
CA THR A 320 -7.92 -7.29 33.44
C THR A 320 -6.73 -8.14 33.00
N ARG A 321 -6.83 -8.82 31.86
CA ARG A 321 -5.78 -9.72 31.36
C ARG A 321 -5.94 -9.98 29.87
N HIS A 322 -4.90 -10.54 29.24
CA HIS A 322 -5.05 -11.25 27.97
C HIS A 322 -5.73 -12.61 28.19
N THR A 323 -6.61 -13.00 27.28
CA THR A 323 -7.30 -14.30 27.35
C THR A 323 -6.42 -15.45 26.84
N GLY A 324 -5.45 -15.12 25.98
CA GLY A 324 -4.62 -16.07 25.25
C GLY A 324 -4.99 -16.25 23.79
N SER A 325 -6.11 -15.66 23.35
CA SER A 325 -6.46 -15.63 21.94
C SER A 325 -5.66 -14.54 21.21
N ASN A 326 -5.17 -14.87 20.02
CA ASN A 326 -4.46 -13.93 19.15
C ASN A 326 -4.93 -14.11 17.70
N ARG A 327 -4.82 -13.06 16.88
CA ARG A 327 -5.13 -13.13 15.44
C ARG A 327 -4.42 -12.06 14.64
N THR A 328 -4.54 -12.16 13.32
CA THR A 328 -4.04 -11.17 12.36
C THR A 328 -5.19 -10.65 11.51
N VAL A 329 -5.15 -9.37 11.17
CA VAL A 329 -6.08 -8.72 10.24
C VAL A 329 -5.28 -8.09 9.11
N VAL A 330 -5.58 -8.43 7.85
CA VAL A 330 -4.98 -7.76 6.69
C VAL A 330 -5.52 -6.33 6.64
N VAL A 331 -4.63 -5.35 6.54
CA VAL A 331 -4.97 -3.92 6.51
C VAL A 331 -4.44 -3.29 5.22
N PRO A 332 -5.06 -2.21 4.73
CA PRO A 332 -4.49 -1.47 3.61
C PRO A 332 -3.16 -0.84 4.02
N ARG A 333 -2.27 -0.64 3.04
CA ARG A 333 -1.04 0.12 3.25
C ARG A 333 -1.39 1.61 3.37
N PRO A 334 -1.02 2.29 4.47
CA PRO A 334 -1.38 3.68 4.63
C PRO A 334 -0.53 4.58 3.70
N PRO A 335 -1.10 5.70 3.21
CA PRO A 335 -0.49 6.51 2.15
C PRO A 335 0.86 7.16 2.51
N TRP A 336 1.15 7.30 3.81
CA TRP A 336 2.40 7.91 4.30
C TRP A 336 3.62 7.01 4.10
N ILE A 337 3.43 5.69 4.01
CA ILE A 337 4.52 4.73 3.79
C ILE A 337 5.08 5.21 2.42
N GLY A 338 6.33 5.65 2.38
CA GLY A 338 7.03 6.03 1.15
C GLY A 338 6.67 7.41 0.61
N ALA A 339 5.85 8.20 1.31
CA ALA A 339 5.51 9.57 0.92
C ALA A 339 6.72 10.51 0.96
N THR A 340 7.63 10.30 1.91
CA THR A 340 8.88 11.07 2.06
C THR A 340 10.03 10.17 2.48
N HIS A 341 11.24 10.45 1.98
CA HIS A 341 12.46 9.73 2.40
C HIS A 341 12.95 10.11 3.79
N GLY A 342 12.49 11.23 4.34
CA GLY A 342 13.01 11.79 5.60
C GLY A 342 12.92 10.83 6.78
N ASN A 343 11.96 9.90 6.77
CA ASN A 343 11.72 8.97 7.87
C ASN A 343 12.09 7.51 7.55
N CYS A 344 12.93 7.28 6.54
CA CYS A 344 13.30 5.95 6.09
C CYS A 344 14.77 5.63 6.38
N GLY A 345 15.05 4.38 6.76
CA GLY A 345 16.40 3.88 7.03
C GLY A 345 16.74 2.67 6.17
N THR A 346 18.00 2.60 5.72
CA THR A 346 18.54 1.42 5.04
C THR A 346 18.73 0.28 6.03
N VAL A 347 18.48 -0.94 5.57
CA VAL A 347 18.74 -2.13 6.36
C VAL A 347 19.93 -2.87 5.78
N SER A 348 20.91 -3.17 6.63
CA SER A 348 22.15 -3.88 6.26
C SER A 348 22.01 -5.40 6.24
N SER A 349 20.86 -5.94 6.64
CA SER A 349 20.57 -7.37 6.73
C SER A 349 19.22 -7.69 6.08
N PRO A 350 19.07 -8.85 5.41
CA PRO A 350 17.78 -9.32 4.90
C PRO A 350 16.79 -9.65 6.02
N LEU A 351 17.27 -9.82 7.25
CA LEU A 351 16.44 -9.99 8.44
C LEU A 351 16.63 -8.78 9.35
N TRP A 352 15.52 -8.15 9.71
CA TRP A 352 15.51 -7.01 10.62
C TRP A 352 14.54 -7.28 11.76
N ASN A 353 15.03 -7.04 12.97
CA ASN A 353 14.23 -7.15 14.18
C ASN A 353 14.39 -5.86 14.98
N LYS A 354 13.33 -5.42 15.66
CA LYS A 354 13.37 -4.28 16.60
C LYS A 354 13.03 -4.75 18.01
N THR A 355 13.97 -4.48 18.93
CA THR A 355 13.87 -4.65 20.39
C THR A 355 14.50 -3.42 21.08
N ALA A 356 14.22 -3.18 22.37
CA ALA A 356 14.76 -2.02 23.10
C ALA A 356 16.30 -1.91 23.09
N GLU A 357 17.02 -3.03 23.10
CA GLU A 357 18.50 -3.04 23.13
C GLU A 357 19.15 -2.49 21.85
N SER A 358 18.38 -2.35 20.76
CA SER A 358 18.91 -1.96 19.45
C SER A 358 19.12 -0.46 19.23
N GLY A 359 18.84 0.41 20.22
CA GLY A 359 19.45 1.74 20.31
C GLY A 359 18.57 2.89 20.84
N GLY A 360 18.92 3.37 22.04
CA GLY A 360 18.59 4.71 22.55
C GLY A 360 17.26 4.84 23.32
N SER A 361 17.26 5.67 24.37
CA SER A 361 16.21 5.87 25.39
C SER A 361 14.89 6.52 24.90
N GLU A 362 14.54 6.38 23.63
CA GLU A 362 13.33 6.94 23.01
C GLU A 362 12.58 5.87 22.19
N SER A 363 12.37 4.68 22.77
CA SER A 363 11.61 3.60 22.15
C SER A 363 10.11 3.94 22.08
N VAL A 364 9.70 4.65 21.02
CA VAL A 364 8.31 5.09 20.82
C VAL A 364 7.36 3.90 20.84
N ALA A 365 6.33 4.04 21.66
CA ALA A 365 5.25 3.08 21.79
C ALA A 365 4.44 2.97 20.49
N TRP A 366 3.95 1.76 20.17
CA TRP A 366 2.79 1.66 19.27
C TRP A 366 1.62 2.33 19.99
N GLU A 367 1.12 3.44 19.44
CA GLU A 367 -0.10 4.11 19.90
C GLU A 367 -1.13 4.06 18.76
N GLY A 368 -2.18 3.25 18.96
CA GLY A 368 -3.30 3.20 18.04
C GLY A 368 -4.43 4.06 18.58
N LYS A 369 -4.71 5.20 17.92
CA LYS A 369 -5.81 6.12 18.27
C LYS A 369 -7.23 5.49 18.30
N SER A 370 -7.35 4.20 17.96
CA SER A 370 -8.54 3.35 18.13
C SER A 370 -8.12 1.88 18.26
N GLY A 371 -7.40 1.51 19.31
CA GLY A 371 -6.93 0.13 19.53
C GLY A 371 -8.07 -0.83 19.90
N ILE A 372 -9.16 -0.31 20.48
CA ILE A 372 -10.39 -1.04 20.81
C ILE A 372 -11.59 -0.11 20.57
N LEU A 373 -12.60 -0.61 19.83
CA LEU A 373 -13.78 0.20 19.47
C LEU A 373 -14.69 0.49 20.67
N GLY A 374 -15.02 1.77 20.90
CA GLY A 374 -15.89 2.23 21.99
C GLY A 374 -17.31 1.66 21.94
N ALA A 375 -17.82 1.43 20.73
CA ALA A 375 -19.11 0.77 20.50
C ALA A 375 -19.20 -0.61 21.19
N ASN A 376 -18.07 -1.29 21.45
CA ASN A 376 -18.07 -2.53 22.21
C ASN A 376 -18.49 -2.35 23.67
N PHE A 377 -18.26 -1.18 24.25
CA PHE A 377 -18.58 -0.92 25.66
C PHE A 377 -19.81 -0.03 25.83
N GLY A 378 -20.46 0.35 24.73
CA GLY A 378 -21.55 1.32 24.77
C GLY A 378 -21.08 2.72 25.20
N ILE A 379 -19.81 3.02 24.98
CA ILE A 379 -19.20 4.35 25.17
C ILE A 379 -18.94 4.97 23.77
N GLY A 380 -19.07 6.27 23.65
CA GLY A 380 -18.84 7.05 22.43
C GLY A 380 -17.37 7.35 22.13
N ILE A 381 -16.44 6.95 23.01
CA ILE A 381 -14.99 7.10 22.81
C ILE A 381 -14.32 5.76 22.45
N ASP A 382 -13.47 5.77 21.42
CA ASP A 382 -12.58 4.64 21.13
C ASP A 382 -11.42 4.62 22.13
N LEU A 383 -10.97 3.41 22.47
CA LEU A 383 -9.95 3.20 23.49
C LEU A 383 -8.59 2.92 22.84
N THR A 384 -7.58 3.66 23.29
CA THR A 384 -6.20 3.53 22.83
C THR A 384 -5.52 2.32 23.45
N VAL A 385 -4.59 1.72 22.69
CA VAL A 385 -3.60 0.79 23.24
C VAL A 385 -2.23 1.39 23.01
N LYS A 386 -1.43 1.46 24.08
CA LYS A 386 -0.07 1.97 24.07
C LYS A 386 0.89 0.84 24.44
N ARG A 387 1.93 0.63 23.65
CA ARG A 387 2.88 -0.46 23.89
C ARG A 387 4.31 -0.11 23.49
N GLU A 388 5.26 -0.26 24.40
CA GLU A 388 6.69 -0.03 24.13
C GLU A 388 7.38 -1.30 23.61
N TRP A 389 8.39 -1.15 22.74
CA TRP A 389 9.16 -2.27 22.19
C TRP A 389 10.33 -2.63 23.13
N SER A 390 10.51 -3.91 23.47
CA SER A 390 11.51 -4.39 24.44
C SER A 390 12.17 -5.72 24.01
N SER A 391 13.10 -6.27 24.77
CA SER A 391 13.59 -7.65 24.52
C SER A 391 12.45 -8.69 24.61
N SER A 392 11.43 -8.40 25.42
CA SER A 392 10.21 -9.20 25.57
C SER A 392 9.20 -8.98 24.43
N SER A 393 9.46 -8.06 23.48
CA SER A 393 8.54 -7.68 22.40
C SER A 393 9.27 -7.27 21.13
N THR A 394 9.10 -8.02 20.04
CA THR A 394 9.91 -7.84 18.82
C THR A 394 9.05 -7.57 17.58
N LEU A 395 9.41 -6.55 16.79
CA LEU A 395 8.88 -6.37 15.43
C LEU A 395 9.87 -7.01 14.46
N MET A 396 9.40 -7.77 13.48
CA MET A 396 10.27 -8.53 12.58
C MET A 396 9.96 -8.22 11.11
N TYR A 397 11.00 -8.16 10.29
CA TYR A 397 10.92 -8.04 8.84
C TYR A 397 11.91 -8.99 8.16
N LYS A 398 11.43 -9.69 7.14
CA LYS A 398 12.26 -10.32 6.11
C LYS A 398 12.20 -9.47 4.85
N MET A 399 13.35 -9.23 4.25
CA MET A 399 13.54 -8.31 3.13
C MET A 399 14.61 -8.85 2.18
N SER A 400 14.57 -8.38 0.93
CA SER A 400 15.73 -8.43 0.02
C SER A 400 16.85 -7.50 0.50
N GLU A 401 18.03 -8.06 0.75
CA GLU A 401 19.23 -7.34 1.20
C GLU A 401 19.61 -6.21 0.23
N GLY A 402 19.94 -5.03 0.77
CA GLY A 402 20.38 -3.86 -0.02
C GLY A 402 19.32 -3.23 -0.93
N ALA A 403 18.18 -3.90 -1.13
CA ALA A 403 17.10 -3.48 -2.02
C ALA A 403 15.90 -2.86 -1.29
N ASN A 404 15.86 -2.91 0.05
CA ASN A 404 14.70 -2.47 0.82
C ASN A 404 15.04 -1.43 1.90
N TRP A 405 14.06 -0.57 2.17
CA TRP A 405 14.08 0.47 3.18
C TRP A 405 12.92 0.25 4.14
N LEU A 406 13.14 0.56 5.41
CA LEU A 406 12.06 0.63 6.39
C LEU A 406 11.75 2.09 6.67
N CYS A 407 10.49 2.47 6.54
CA CYS A 407 9.99 3.83 6.74
C CYS A 407 9.01 3.87 7.91
N GLY A 408 9.04 4.93 8.71
CA GLY A 408 8.11 5.09 9.84
C GLY A 408 7.60 6.52 10.04
N LEU A 409 6.61 6.69 10.89
CA LEU A 409 6.22 7.99 11.44
C LEU A 409 7.00 8.20 12.73
N GLU A 410 7.66 9.36 12.87
CA GLU A 410 8.56 9.73 14.00
C GLU A 410 10.04 9.33 13.76
N ASP A 411 10.60 10.02 12.76
CA ASP A 411 12.02 10.38 12.60
C ASP A 411 12.91 9.36 11.88
N LYS A 412 12.82 8.06 12.20
CA LYS A 412 13.55 6.94 11.54
C LYS A 412 12.84 5.60 11.86
N PRO A 413 13.06 4.51 11.10
CA PRO A 413 12.62 3.18 11.52
C PRO A 413 13.16 2.75 12.90
N GLY A 414 14.28 3.35 13.35
CA GLY A 414 14.79 3.20 14.72
C GLY A 414 13.82 3.66 15.81
N LEU A 415 12.92 4.60 15.51
CA LEU A 415 12.06 5.24 16.51
C LEU A 415 10.57 4.98 16.27
N ALA A 416 10.09 4.72 15.05
CA ALA A 416 8.65 4.73 14.75
C ALA A 416 7.75 3.62 15.39
N SER A 417 6.52 4.04 15.67
CA SER A 417 5.35 3.26 16.13
C SER A 417 4.64 2.47 15.01
N LYS A 418 4.88 2.82 13.74
CA LYS A 418 4.44 2.07 12.54
C LYS A 418 5.60 2.02 11.54
N VAL A 419 5.99 0.82 11.12
CA VAL A 419 7.11 0.62 10.17
C VAL A 419 6.57 -0.02 8.91
N GLY A 420 6.96 0.45 7.72
CA GLY A 420 6.64 -0.19 6.46
C GLY A 420 7.85 -0.36 5.55
N GLN A 421 7.85 -1.45 4.81
CA GLN A 421 8.90 -1.80 3.86
C GLN A 421 8.64 -1.12 2.51
N TYR A 422 9.71 -0.64 1.89
CA TYR A 422 9.76 -0.20 0.50
C TYR A 422 10.89 -0.86 -0.23
N SER A 423 10.69 -1.17 -1.51
CA SER A 423 11.79 -1.60 -2.35
C SER A 423 12.39 -0.39 -3.06
N LYS A 424 13.63 -0.05 -2.69
CA LYS A 424 14.41 0.98 -3.36
C LYS A 424 14.89 0.48 -4.71
N VAL A 425 14.89 1.40 -5.67
CA VAL A 425 15.63 1.26 -6.92
C VAL A 425 17.11 1.35 -6.61
N VAL A 426 17.84 0.24 -6.73
CA VAL A 426 19.30 0.23 -6.57
C VAL A 426 19.92 0.78 -7.86
N PRO A 427 20.55 1.97 -7.83
CA PRO A 427 21.19 2.54 -9.01
C PRO A 427 22.33 1.63 -9.46
N LYS A 428 22.31 1.19 -10.72
CA LYS A 428 23.42 0.44 -11.31
C LYS A 428 24.35 1.38 -12.06
N SER A 429 25.62 1.46 -11.68
CA SER A 429 26.64 2.09 -12.51
C SER A 429 27.08 1.13 -13.60
N CYS A 430 27.26 1.63 -14.82
CA CYS A 430 27.65 0.84 -15.98
C CYS A 430 28.33 1.73 -17.02
N SER A 431 29.07 1.09 -17.93
CA SER A 431 29.42 1.70 -19.21
C SER A 431 28.77 0.87 -20.30
N PHE A 432 28.10 1.54 -21.23
CA PHE A 432 27.25 0.91 -22.23
C PHE A 432 27.38 1.64 -23.56
N LYS A 433 27.15 0.94 -24.67
CA LYS A 433 27.29 1.50 -26.01
C LYS A 433 25.93 1.69 -26.61
N LEU A 434 25.64 2.89 -27.12
CA LEU A 434 24.40 3.10 -27.84
C LEU A 434 24.32 2.13 -29.04
N PRO A 435 23.14 1.54 -29.28
CA PRO A 435 22.92 0.70 -30.44
C PRO A 435 22.85 1.56 -31.70
N ASN A 436 23.43 1.05 -32.77
CA ASN A 436 23.21 1.54 -34.13
C ASN A 436 22.45 0.48 -34.92
N ALA A 437 21.41 0.90 -35.63
CA ALA A 437 20.68 0.07 -36.57
C ALA A 437 21.25 0.28 -37.97
N THR A 438 21.85 -0.76 -38.52
CA THR A 438 22.51 -0.74 -39.85
C THR A 438 21.93 -1.81 -40.75
N VAL A 439 22.23 -1.80 -42.05
CA VAL A 439 21.79 -2.84 -43.00
C VAL A 439 20.27 -3.07 -42.92
N VAL A 440 19.50 -2.00 -43.13
CA VAL A 440 18.04 -2.04 -43.00
C VAL A 440 17.40 -2.62 -44.26
N ASP A 441 16.71 -3.75 -44.12
CA ASP A 441 15.96 -4.40 -45.20
C ASP A 441 14.47 -4.37 -44.91
N THR A 442 13.69 -3.95 -45.92
CA THR A 442 12.22 -3.95 -45.87
C THR A 442 11.66 -5.28 -46.37
N LYS A 443 10.39 -5.56 -46.06
CA LYS A 443 9.69 -6.80 -46.44
C LYS A 443 10.38 -8.06 -45.90
N ALA A 444 10.91 -7.93 -44.69
CA ALA A 444 11.61 -9.02 -44.03
C ALA A 444 10.68 -10.21 -43.73
N PRO A 445 11.22 -11.44 -43.61
CA PRO A 445 10.45 -12.56 -43.09
C PRO A 445 9.86 -12.23 -41.70
N PRO A 446 8.61 -12.64 -41.40
CA PRO A 446 7.74 -13.51 -42.20
C PRO A 446 6.71 -12.78 -43.09
N GLU A 447 6.94 -11.54 -43.53
CA GLU A 447 5.93 -10.75 -44.27
C GLU A 447 5.30 -11.52 -45.44
N ASN A 448 6.14 -12.07 -46.33
CA ASN A 448 5.64 -12.85 -47.48
C ASN A 448 4.86 -14.11 -47.07
N THR A 449 5.19 -14.72 -45.92
CA THR A 449 4.45 -15.87 -45.39
C THR A 449 3.03 -15.45 -45.02
N PHE A 450 2.86 -14.32 -44.33
CA PHE A 450 1.55 -13.75 -44.01
C PHE A 450 0.78 -13.33 -45.25
N LEU A 451 1.44 -12.67 -46.21
CA LEU A 451 0.82 -12.26 -47.47
C LEU A 451 0.32 -13.44 -48.29
N ASN A 452 1.07 -14.54 -48.34
CA ASN A 452 0.67 -15.77 -49.03
C ASN A 452 -0.46 -16.47 -48.29
N TYR A 453 -0.40 -16.54 -46.96
CA TYR A 453 -1.46 -17.14 -46.15
C TYR A 453 -2.80 -16.41 -46.31
N ALA A 454 -2.79 -15.08 -46.26
CA ALA A 454 -3.97 -14.24 -46.47
C ALA A 454 -4.63 -14.44 -47.84
N LYS A 455 -3.85 -14.75 -48.89
CA LYS A 455 -4.36 -15.01 -50.24
C LYS A 455 -4.96 -16.41 -50.40
N THR A 456 -4.50 -17.38 -49.62
CA THR A 456 -4.73 -18.81 -49.89
C THR A 456 -5.59 -19.51 -48.84
N THR A 457 -5.84 -18.88 -47.69
CA THR A 457 -6.57 -19.50 -46.58
C THR A 457 -7.94 -18.85 -46.39
N PRO A 458 -9.05 -19.53 -46.75
CA PRO A 458 -10.37 -18.93 -46.73
C PRO A 458 -10.78 -18.43 -45.35
N ASN A 459 -10.66 -19.24 -44.29
CA ASN A 459 -11.09 -18.82 -42.95
C ASN A 459 -9.92 -18.28 -42.10
N GLY A 460 -8.85 -17.84 -42.75
CA GLY A 460 -7.62 -17.42 -42.10
C GLY A 460 -7.54 -15.91 -41.86
N TRP A 461 -6.53 -15.51 -41.10
CA TRP A 461 -6.08 -14.14 -40.97
C TRP A 461 -5.81 -13.53 -42.36
N THR A 462 -6.33 -12.32 -42.59
CA THR A 462 -6.10 -11.56 -43.83
C THR A 462 -5.67 -10.13 -43.57
N GLY A 463 -5.51 -9.74 -42.30
CA GLY A 463 -5.10 -8.43 -41.84
C GLY A 463 -5.38 -8.29 -40.35
N GLY A 464 -4.53 -7.56 -39.63
CA GLY A 464 -4.71 -7.30 -38.20
C GLY A 464 -3.57 -6.46 -37.64
N ASP A 465 -3.75 -6.00 -36.41
CA ASP A 465 -2.86 -5.07 -35.74
C ASP A 465 -2.33 -5.57 -34.38
N SER A 466 -1.58 -4.70 -33.70
CA SER A 466 -0.63 -4.98 -32.62
C SER A 466 0.53 -5.86 -33.07
N THR A 467 0.29 -7.10 -33.48
CA THR A 467 1.32 -8.02 -34.01
C THR A 467 2.39 -8.38 -32.97
N TYR A 468 2.03 -8.74 -31.75
CA TYR A 468 2.99 -9.27 -30.77
C TYR A 468 3.45 -10.68 -31.12
N SER A 469 4.59 -11.13 -30.57
CA SER A 469 5.14 -12.45 -30.87
C SER A 469 5.80 -13.11 -29.66
N THR A 470 5.54 -14.40 -29.44
CA THR A 470 6.25 -15.20 -28.44
C THR A 470 6.52 -16.62 -28.94
N ARG A 471 7.51 -17.30 -28.35
CA ARG A 471 7.84 -18.69 -28.71
C ARG A 471 7.13 -19.64 -27.76
N LEU A 472 6.36 -20.58 -28.30
CA LEU A 472 5.71 -21.64 -27.54
C LEU A 472 6.73 -22.72 -27.09
N PRO A 473 6.44 -23.50 -26.04
CA PRO A 473 7.34 -24.54 -25.53
C PRO A 473 7.79 -25.58 -26.57
N ASP A 474 6.96 -25.84 -27.58
CA ASP A 474 7.26 -26.77 -28.68
C ASP A 474 8.03 -26.16 -29.85
N GLY A 475 8.48 -24.91 -29.70
CA GLY A 475 9.29 -24.19 -30.68
C GLY A 475 8.51 -23.42 -31.73
N ARG A 476 7.18 -23.57 -31.82
CA ARG A 476 6.33 -22.75 -32.69
C ARG A 476 6.37 -21.29 -32.27
N ILE A 477 6.13 -20.37 -33.20
CA ILE A 477 5.97 -18.94 -32.89
C ILE A 477 4.49 -18.64 -32.85
N LEU A 478 4.03 -18.04 -31.76
CA LEU A 478 2.70 -17.49 -31.64
C LEU A 478 2.74 -16.00 -31.97
N TRP A 479 1.94 -15.60 -32.96
CA TRP A 479 1.65 -14.21 -33.26
C TRP A 479 0.31 -13.84 -32.65
N MET A 480 0.24 -12.68 -31.99
CA MET A 480 -0.94 -12.23 -31.28
C MET A 480 -1.40 -10.90 -31.89
N PHE A 481 -2.65 -10.88 -32.35
CA PHE A 481 -3.24 -9.74 -33.03
C PHE A 481 -4.47 -9.25 -32.28
N SER A 482 -4.65 -7.93 -32.23
CA SER A 482 -5.87 -7.31 -31.77
C SER A 482 -6.94 -7.42 -32.87
N ASP A 483 -7.50 -6.32 -33.34
CA ASP A 483 -8.55 -6.33 -34.35
C ASP A 483 -8.02 -7.03 -35.62
N THR A 484 -8.71 -8.10 -36.02
CA THR A 484 -8.26 -9.02 -37.07
C THR A 484 -9.37 -9.26 -38.06
N PHE A 485 -9.12 -8.96 -39.32
CA PHE A 485 -9.99 -9.40 -40.39
C PHE A 485 -9.71 -10.84 -40.79
N LEU A 486 -10.78 -11.61 -40.93
CA LEU A 486 -10.76 -12.97 -41.44
C LEU A 486 -11.17 -13.00 -42.92
N GLY A 487 -10.65 -14.00 -43.63
CA GLY A 487 -10.94 -14.20 -45.05
C GLY A 487 -12.30 -14.84 -45.31
N PRO A 488 -12.54 -15.26 -46.58
CA PRO A 488 -11.59 -15.19 -47.70
C PRO A 488 -11.46 -13.79 -48.28
N LEU A 489 -10.31 -13.49 -48.90
CA LEU A 489 -10.24 -12.39 -49.87
C LEU A 489 -10.94 -12.82 -51.19
N LYS A 490 -11.49 -11.85 -51.92
CA LYS A 490 -12.06 -12.09 -53.26
C LYS A 490 -10.96 -12.44 -54.25
N ALA A 491 -11.33 -13.06 -55.37
CA ALA A 491 -10.39 -13.45 -56.43
C ALA A 491 -9.57 -12.27 -57.01
N ASN A 492 -10.13 -11.05 -56.99
CA ASN A 492 -9.44 -9.82 -57.40
C ASN A 492 -8.56 -9.21 -56.30
N GLY A 493 -8.42 -9.86 -55.14
CA GLY A 493 -7.60 -9.41 -54.02
C GLY A 493 -8.28 -8.45 -53.04
N THR A 494 -9.51 -8.00 -53.32
CA THR A 494 -10.29 -7.12 -52.42
C THR A 494 -10.94 -7.89 -51.28
N ARG A 495 -11.32 -7.21 -50.20
CA ARG A 495 -11.99 -7.81 -49.04
C ARG A 495 -13.52 -7.68 -49.16
N PRO A 496 -14.29 -8.74 -48.89
CA PRO A 496 -15.75 -8.67 -48.78
C PRO A 496 -16.21 -7.71 -47.67
N THR A 497 -17.32 -7.00 -47.86
CA THR A 497 -17.86 -6.05 -46.87
C THR A 497 -18.47 -6.73 -45.64
N ASP A 498 -18.74 -8.04 -45.75
CA ASP A 498 -19.18 -8.94 -44.69
C ASP A 498 -18.02 -9.76 -44.09
N ALA A 499 -16.76 -9.44 -44.43
CA ALA A 499 -15.60 -10.10 -43.85
C ALA A 499 -15.60 -9.96 -42.32
N PRO A 500 -15.50 -11.06 -41.54
CA PRO A 500 -15.51 -10.97 -40.08
C PRO A 500 -14.33 -10.16 -39.56
N LEU A 501 -14.58 -9.29 -38.58
CA LEU A 501 -13.58 -8.57 -37.80
C LEU A 501 -13.70 -9.01 -36.33
N VAL A 502 -12.67 -9.66 -35.79
CA VAL A 502 -12.63 -10.13 -34.39
C VAL A 502 -11.59 -9.37 -33.60
N ASN A 503 -11.88 -9.00 -32.35
CA ASN A 503 -11.03 -8.08 -31.58
C ASN A 503 -9.72 -8.66 -31.04
N GLN A 504 -9.61 -10.00 -30.97
CA GLN A 504 -8.32 -10.66 -30.85
C GLN A 504 -8.30 -11.95 -31.66
N SER A 505 -7.13 -12.26 -32.21
CA SER A 505 -6.84 -13.57 -32.77
C SER A 505 -5.38 -13.96 -32.51
N PHE A 506 -5.07 -15.24 -32.68
CA PHE A 506 -3.69 -15.67 -32.78
C PHE A 506 -3.41 -16.27 -34.16
N VAL A 507 -2.15 -16.23 -34.57
CA VAL A 507 -1.64 -16.99 -35.70
C VAL A 507 -0.45 -17.81 -35.23
N ILE A 508 -0.56 -19.12 -35.32
CA ILE A 508 0.53 -20.05 -35.00
C ILE A 508 1.38 -20.23 -36.25
N GLN A 509 2.67 -19.94 -36.14
CA GLN A 509 3.67 -20.20 -37.17
C GLN A 509 4.50 -21.44 -36.83
N ASN A 510 4.52 -22.39 -37.76
CA ASN A 510 5.41 -23.56 -37.74
C ASN A 510 6.20 -23.60 -39.06
N GLY A 511 7.47 -23.19 -39.01
CA GLY A 511 8.26 -22.95 -40.23
C GLY A 511 7.60 -21.89 -41.11
N ASN A 512 7.23 -22.27 -42.33
CA ASN A 512 6.52 -21.42 -43.30
C ASN A 512 5.00 -21.64 -43.30
N SER A 513 4.46 -22.49 -42.43
CA SER A 513 3.03 -22.71 -42.29
C SER A 513 2.45 -21.80 -41.22
N LEU A 514 1.28 -21.22 -41.50
CA LEU A 514 0.51 -20.42 -40.55
C LEU A 514 -0.85 -21.10 -40.28
N SER A 515 -1.40 -20.90 -39.08
CA SER A 515 -2.76 -21.32 -38.74
C SER A 515 -3.38 -20.29 -37.80
N THR A 516 -4.56 -19.79 -38.17
CA THR A 516 -5.31 -18.82 -37.37
C THR A 516 -6.09 -19.52 -36.27
N VAL A 517 -6.09 -18.94 -35.08
CA VAL A 517 -6.85 -19.37 -33.92
C VAL A 517 -7.77 -18.22 -33.51
N THR A 518 -9.06 -18.54 -33.37
CA THR A 518 -10.09 -17.65 -32.86
C THR A 518 -10.90 -18.39 -31.80
N GLY A 519 -11.67 -17.64 -31.01
CA GLY A 519 -12.77 -18.19 -30.25
C GLY A 519 -13.95 -18.59 -31.16
N GLY A 520 -15.02 -19.07 -30.56
CA GLY A 520 -16.26 -19.41 -31.27
C GLY A 520 -16.12 -20.60 -32.21
N THR A 521 -16.80 -20.54 -33.35
CA THR A 521 -16.82 -21.61 -34.37
C THR A 521 -16.37 -21.07 -35.73
N PRO A 522 -15.96 -21.92 -36.70
CA PRO A 522 -15.57 -21.45 -38.03
C PRO A 522 -16.63 -20.61 -38.76
N GLY A 523 -17.93 -20.89 -38.56
CA GLY A 523 -19.02 -20.12 -39.18
C GLY A 523 -19.48 -18.90 -38.38
N ASN A 524 -19.04 -18.78 -37.13
CA ASN A 524 -19.29 -17.63 -36.27
C ASN A 524 -18.04 -17.42 -35.39
N PRO A 525 -16.94 -16.90 -35.98
CA PRO A 525 -15.70 -16.68 -35.25
C PRO A 525 -15.91 -15.58 -34.22
N GLN A 526 -15.26 -15.73 -33.08
CA GLN A 526 -15.32 -14.78 -31.97
C GLN A 526 -13.91 -14.42 -31.52
N ALA A 527 -13.78 -13.29 -30.82
CA ALA A 527 -12.54 -13.00 -30.11
C ALA A 527 -12.18 -14.14 -29.15
N ILE A 528 -10.88 -14.37 -28.95
CA ILE A 528 -10.37 -15.41 -28.04
C ILE A 528 -10.86 -15.16 -26.60
N ARG A 529 -10.91 -13.89 -26.20
CA ARG A 529 -11.55 -13.43 -24.98
C ARG A 529 -12.66 -12.41 -25.33
N PRO A 530 -13.92 -12.86 -25.47
CA PRO A 530 -15.03 -11.95 -25.72
C PRO A 530 -15.39 -11.18 -24.44
N ALA A 531 -15.77 -9.92 -24.60
CA ALA A 531 -16.37 -9.13 -23.52
C ALA A 531 -17.81 -9.59 -23.27
N THR A 532 -18.25 -9.53 -22.01
CA THR A 532 -19.60 -9.97 -21.61
C THR A 532 -20.64 -8.86 -21.72
N ALA A 533 -20.21 -7.59 -21.60
CA ALA A 533 -21.08 -6.44 -21.73
C ALA A 533 -21.09 -5.90 -23.16
N ALA A 534 -22.26 -5.40 -23.58
CA ALA A 534 -22.39 -4.71 -24.86
C ALA A 534 -21.45 -3.49 -24.93
N ASN A 535 -20.98 -3.16 -26.13
CA ASN A 535 -20.09 -2.03 -26.41
C ASN A 535 -18.76 -2.05 -25.64
N GLN A 536 -18.32 -3.25 -25.23
CA GLN A 536 -16.99 -3.49 -24.69
C GLN A 536 -16.26 -4.52 -25.54
N TRP A 537 -14.94 -4.40 -25.59
CA TRP A 537 -14.07 -5.35 -26.27
C TRP A 537 -12.73 -5.38 -25.56
N TYR A 538 -11.87 -6.32 -25.96
CA TYR A 538 -10.49 -6.34 -25.51
C TYR A 538 -9.54 -6.14 -26.68
N TRP A 539 -8.53 -5.31 -26.48
CA TRP A 539 -7.32 -5.30 -27.30
C TRP A 539 -6.17 -5.92 -26.53
N LEU A 540 -5.16 -6.39 -27.26
CA LEU A 540 -3.97 -6.99 -26.69
C LEU A 540 -3.01 -5.92 -26.16
N GLY A 541 -2.40 -6.22 -25.02
CA GLY A 541 -1.01 -5.88 -24.76
C GLY A 541 -0.10 -7.07 -25.05
N ASP A 542 1.17 -6.94 -24.70
CA ASP A 542 2.19 -7.96 -24.86
C ASP A 542 1.88 -9.21 -24.01
N GLY A 543 2.52 -10.33 -24.38
CA GLY A 543 2.36 -11.61 -23.72
C GLY A 543 3.65 -12.43 -23.69
N MET A 544 3.80 -13.24 -22.64
CA MET A 544 4.97 -14.08 -22.43
C MET A 544 4.61 -15.49 -21.95
N MET A 545 5.49 -16.44 -22.24
CA MET A 545 5.49 -17.73 -21.53
C MET A 545 6.07 -17.54 -20.12
N GLY A 546 5.40 -18.09 -19.12
CA GLY A 546 5.88 -18.10 -17.73
C GLY A 546 5.37 -19.30 -16.96
N GLU A 547 5.90 -19.50 -15.75
CA GLU A 547 5.46 -20.58 -14.87
C GLU A 547 4.30 -20.10 -14.00
N VAL A 548 3.13 -20.71 -14.17
CA VAL A 548 1.93 -20.47 -13.35
C VAL A 548 1.53 -21.81 -12.75
N ASP A 549 1.41 -21.86 -11.42
CA ASP A 549 1.07 -23.08 -10.67
C ASP A 549 1.93 -24.31 -11.04
N GLY A 550 3.23 -24.09 -11.28
CA GLY A 550 4.19 -25.14 -11.65
C GLY A 550 4.12 -25.60 -13.11
N GLN A 551 3.34 -24.93 -13.97
CA GLN A 551 3.19 -25.26 -15.39
C GLN A 551 3.60 -24.10 -16.29
N GLN A 552 4.16 -24.41 -17.46
CA GLN A 552 4.42 -23.40 -18.49
C GLN A 552 3.11 -22.97 -19.14
N GLN A 553 2.74 -21.71 -18.96
CA GLN A 553 1.50 -21.12 -19.43
C GLN A 553 1.78 -19.83 -20.19
N LEU A 554 0.97 -19.53 -21.20
CA LEU A 554 1.00 -18.26 -21.90
C LEU A 554 0.21 -17.24 -21.09
N GLN A 555 0.80 -16.09 -20.77
CA GLN A 555 0.16 -15.00 -20.04
C GLN A 555 0.13 -13.76 -20.93
N ILE A 556 -1.05 -13.20 -21.16
CA ILE A 556 -1.27 -12.06 -22.05
C ILE A 556 -1.96 -10.95 -21.26
N ILE A 557 -1.46 -9.73 -21.38
CA ILE A 557 -2.16 -8.56 -20.86
C ILE A 557 -3.25 -8.16 -21.86
N LEU A 558 -4.48 -7.96 -21.38
CA LEU A 558 -5.62 -7.51 -22.19
C LEU A 558 -6.16 -6.18 -21.65
N HIS A 559 -6.48 -5.27 -22.55
CA HIS A 559 -7.08 -3.98 -22.25
C HIS A 559 -8.58 -4.05 -22.52
N ARG A 560 -9.41 -3.89 -21.49
CA ARG A 560 -10.87 -3.80 -21.67
C ARG A 560 -11.24 -2.37 -22.04
N TRP A 561 -11.70 -2.19 -23.27
CA TRP A 561 -12.16 -0.91 -23.79
C TRP A 561 -13.69 -0.83 -23.77
N ALA A 562 -14.21 0.38 -23.63
CA ALA A 562 -15.63 0.67 -23.70
C ALA A 562 -15.88 1.91 -24.57
N ARG A 563 -17.04 1.95 -25.23
CA ARG A 563 -17.51 3.15 -25.93
C ARG A 563 -17.96 4.24 -24.94
N SER A 564 -17.56 5.48 -25.18
CA SER A 564 -18.12 6.68 -24.54
C SER A 564 -19.09 7.46 -25.44
N GLY A 565 -19.18 7.10 -26.73
CA GLY A 565 -19.98 7.81 -27.74
C GLY A 565 -19.90 7.16 -29.13
N ASP A 566 -20.49 7.82 -30.13
CA ASP A 566 -20.64 7.30 -31.50
C ASP A 566 -19.42 7.58 -32.41
N GLY A 567 -18.55 8.52 -32.02
CA GLY A 567 -17.33 8.86 -32.75
C GLY A 567 -16.32 7.72 -32.78
N ALA A 568 -15.46 7.69 -33.80
CA ALA A 568 -14.44 6.64 -33.97
C ALA A 568 -13.45 6.55 -32.80
N TRP A 569 -13.26 7.67 -32.08
CA TRP A 569 -12.33 7.83 -30.97
C TRP A 569 -13.04 7.98 -29.61
N ASP A 570 -14.36 7.81 -29.59
CA ASP A 570 -15.15 7.87 -28.35
C ASP A 570 -15.03 6.53 -27.61
N ILE A 571 -13.81 6.23 -27.20
CA ILE A 571 -13.41 5.01 -26.49
C ILE A 571 -12.59 5.37 -25.27
N TYR A 572 -12.69 4.57 -24.21
CA TYR A 572 -11.86 4.73 -23.02
C TYR A 572 -11.46 3.39 -22.44
N LEU A 573 -10.28 3.36 -21.82
CA LEU A 573 -9.76 2.19 -21.14
C LEU A 573 -10.53 2.01 -19.83
N GLN A 574 -11.22 0.89 -19.68
CA GLN A 574 -12.06 0.60 -18.52
C GLN A 574 -11.39 -0.35 -17.52
N GLY A 575 -10.45 -1.18 -17.98
CA GLY A 575 -9.80 -2.16 -17.13
C GLY A 575 -8.65 -2.86 -17.84
N ILE A 576 -7.79 -3.48 -17.04
CA ILE A 576 -6.68 -4.29 -17.53
C ILE A 576 -6.78 -5.65 -16.85
N GLU A 577 -6.55 -6.72 -17.60
CA GLU A 577 -6.52 -8.07 -17.07
C GLU A 577 -5.33 -8.85 -17.61
N VAL A 578 -4.85 -9.82 -16.83
CA VAL A 578 -3.89 -10.83 -17.28
C VAL A 578 -4.67 -12.11 -17.53
N SER A 579 -4.70 -12.54 -18.79
CA SER A 579 -5.31 -13.80 -19.19
C SER A 579 -4.25 -14.87 -19.41
N THR A 580 -4.39 -15.98 -18.71
CA THR A 580 -3.53 -17.16 -18.77
C THR A 580 -4.16 -18.21 -19.68
N PHE A 581 -3.37 -18.79 -20.58
CA PHE A 581 -3.76 -19.77 -21.59
C PHE A 581 -2.89 -21.02 -21.52
N ASP A 582 -3.51 -22.19 -21.68
CA ASP A 582 -2.80 -23.43 -21.95
C ASP A 582 -2.15 -23.34 -23.34
N PRO A 583 -0.82 -23.49 -23.48
CA PRO A 583 -0.16 -23.44 -24.78
C PRO A 583 -0.63 -24.50 -25.77
N ASN A 584 -1.29 -25.57 -25.29
CA ASN A 584 -1.90 -26.61 -26.13
C ASN A 584 -3.35 -26.29 -26.51
N ASN A 585 -4.01 -25.36 -25.83
CA ASN A 585 -5.38 -24.91 -26.14
C ASN A 585 -5.50 -23.39 -26.04
N LEU A 586 -5.22 -22.72 -27.15
CA LEU A 586 -5.21 -21.26 -27.25
C LEU A 586 -6.57 -20.64 -27.62
N LYS A 587 -7.67 -21.41 -27.58
CA LYS A 587 -8.99 -20.92 -28.00
C LYS A 587 -9.71 -20.07 -26.94
N GLN A 588 -9.30 -20.18 -25.69
CA GLN A 588 -9.87 -19.45 -24.55
C GLN A 588 -8.88 -19.46 -23.38
N PRO A 589 -8.90 -18.46 -22.48
CA PRO A 589 -8.06 -18.49 -21.29
C PRO A 589 -8.54 -19.56 -20.30
N VAL A 590 -7.60 -20.12 -19.56
CA VAL A 590 -7.87 -21.01 -18.42
C VAL A 590 -8.11 -20.22 -17.13
N LYS A 591 -7.56 -19.01 -17.05
CA LYS A 591 -7.66 -18.13 -15.88
C LYS A 591 -7.49 -16.67 -16.32
N THR A 592 -8.21 -15.76 -15.67
CA THR A 592 -8.09 -14.32 -15.92
C THR A 592 -8.08 -13.57 -14.59
N GLU A 593 -7.12 -12.67 -14.42
CA GLU A 593 -6.94 -11.86 -13.20
C GLU A 593 -7.03 -10.37 -13.56
N VAL A 594 -7.92 -9.63 -12.90
CA VAL A 594 -8.13 -8.20 -13.17
C VAL A 594 -7.14 -7.39 -12.35
N LEU A 595 -6.39 -6.50 -13.00
CA LEU A 595 -5.45 -5.62 -12.34
C LEU A 595 -6.22 -4.66 -11.39
N PRO A 596 -5.86 -4.58 -10.10
CA PRO A 596 -6.45 -3.61 -9.19
C PRO A 596 -5.94 -2.21 -9.55
N GLY A 597 -6.85 -1.28 -9.86
CA GLY A 597 -6.45 0.07 -10.22
C GLY A 597 -7.52 0.85 -10.95
N TYR A 598 -7.13 2.02 -11.46
CA TYR A 598 -8.00 2.93 -12.19
C TYR A 598 -7.88 2.75 -13.71
N ALA A 599 -6.96 1.89 -14.16
CA ALA A 599 -6.68 1.65 -15.57
C ALA A 599 -6.37 2.95 -16.33
N VAL A 600 -5.62 3.85 -15.66
CA VAL A 600 -5.16 5.12 -16.24
C VAL A 600 -3.93 4.89 -17.11
N ILE A 601 -3.13 3.88 -16.78
CA ILE A 601 -1.95 3.50 -17.54
C ILE A 601 -2.28 2.27 -18.37
N GLN A 602 -2.05 2.33 -19.68
CA GLN A 602 -2.19 1.19 -20.58
C GLN A 602 -0.96 0.26 -20.40
N TRP A 603 -1.02 -0.63 -19.39
CA TRP A 603 0.04 -1.61 -19.11
C TRP A 603 0.13 -2.71 -20.16
N GLY A 604 1.33 -3.19 -20.47
CA GLY A 604 1.54 -4.23 -21.47
C GLY A 604 1.93 -3.70 -22.83
N SER A 605 2.47 -2.48 -22.92
CA SER A 605 3.15 -2.02 -24.14
C SER A 605 4.29 -2.97 -24.52
N ALA A 606 5.04 -3.44 -23.52
CA ALA A 606 6.09 -4.46 -23.61
C ALA A 606 6.17 -5.26 -22.31
N ILE A 607 6.74 -6.47 -22.38
CA ILE A 607 7.15 -7.26 -21.22
C ILE A 607 8.61 -7.70 -21.38
N LEU A 608 9.42 -7.48 -20.35
CA LEU A 608 10.78 -8.04 -20.25
C LEU A 608 10.80 -9.15 -19.18
N PRO A 609 10.98 -10.43 -19.57
CA PRO A 609 10.95 -11.55 -18.64
C PRO A 609 12.04 -11.51 -17.57
N ALA A 610 11.74 -12.05 -16.38
CA ALA A 610 12.68 -12.20 -15.26
C ALA A 610 14.00 -12.92 -15.62
N SER A 611 13.97 -13.85 -16.57
CA SER A 611 15.17 -14.54 -17.07
C SER A 611 16.12 -13.60 -17.82
N GLN A 612 15.64 -12.46 -18.27
CA GLN A 612 16.38 -11.47 -19.04
C GLN A 612 16.79 -10.25 -18.21
N SER A 613 16.02 -9.89 -17.18
CA SER A 613 16.21 -8.68 -16.38
C SER A 613 17.52 -8.61 -15.59
N GLY A 614 18.07 -9.77 -15.20
CA GLY A 614 19.27 -9.88 -14.36
C GLY A 614 19.03 -9.73 -12.85
N ASP A 615 17.81 -9.45 -12.40
CA ASP A 615 17.43 -9.33 -10.99
C ASP A 615 16.24 -10.25 -10.58
N GLY A 616 15.76 -11.07 -11.54
CA GLY A 616 14.70 -12.05 -11.33
C GLY A 616 13.29 -11.43 -11.22
N TYR A 617 13.12 -10.20 -11.68
CA TYR A 617 11.81 -9.55 -11.84
C TYR A 617 11.40 -9.50 -13.31
N THR A 618 10.15 -9.83 -13.59
CA THR A 618 9.54 -9.54 -14.90
C THR A 618 9.09 -8.08 -14.87
N TYR A 619 9.52 -7.31 -15.86
CA TYR A 619 9.15 -5.91 -16.01
C TYR A 619 7.99 -5.77 -16.99
N ILE A 620 6.99 -5.00 -16.61
CA ILE A 620 5.82 -4.67 -17.42
C ILE A 620 5.89 -3.19 -17.74
N TYR A 621 5.92 -2.84 -19.01
CA TYR A 621 5.97 -1.47 -19.47
C TYR A 621 4.56 -1.04 -19.89
N GLY A 622 4.20 0.20 -19.61
CA GLY A 622 2.92 0.76 -20.00
C GLY A 622 3.03 2.21 -20.42
N VAL A 623 1.96 2.75 -20.99
CA VAL A 623 1.91 4.14 -21.42
C VAL A 623 0.81 4.90 -20.70
N LEU A 624 1.13 6.11 -20.23
CA LEU A 624 0.14 7.15 -19.99
C LEU A 624 -0.15 7.82 -21.33
N ASP A 625 -1.32 7.53 -21.90
CA ASP A 625 -1.66 7.94 -23.25
C ASP A 625 -1.99 9.44 -23.34
N SER A 626 -1.77 9.99 -24.53
CA SER A 626 -1.99 11.40 -24.87
C SER A 626 -2.00 11.54 -26.40
N ALA A 627 -2.61 12.60 -26.94
CA ALA A 627 -2.61 12.83 -28.39
C ALA A 627 -1.18 12.89 -28.98
N THR A 628 -0.25 13.48 -28.23
CA THR A 628 1.19 13.52 -28.53
C THR A 628 2.01 13.42 -27.24
N ASN A 629 3.31 13.14 -27.41
CA ASN A 629 4.33 13.08 -26.36
C ASN A 629 3.93 12.15 -25.20
N LYS A 630 3.49 10.94 -25.53
CA LYS A 630 3.01 9.94 -24.56
C LYS A 630 4.15 9.52 -23.63
N SER A 631 3.79 9.07 -22.43
CA SER A 631 4.76 8.84 -21.36
C SER A 631 4.83 7.38 -20.92
N MET A 632 6.02 6.80 -20.93
CA MET A 632 6.29 5.47 -20.40
C MET A 632 6.15 5.43 -18.88
N ARG A 633 5.51 4.38 -18.39
CA ARG A 633 5.50 3.90 -17.00
C ARG A 633 6.07 2.50 -16.93
N VAL A 634 6.60 2.13 -15.77
CA VAL A 634 7.20 0.81 -15.55
C VAL A 634 6.65 0.20 -14.27
N ALA A 635 6.21 -1.05 -14.37
CA ALA A 635 5.87 -1.93 -13.26
C ALA A 635 6.78 -3.18 -13.29
N ARG A 636 6.77 -3.95 -12.21
CA ARG A 636 7.45 -5.24 -12.15
C ARG A 636 6.76 -6.20 -11.20
N VAL A 637 7.01 -7.49 -11.39
CA VAL A 637 6.56 -8.57 -10.51
C VAL A 637 7.66 -9.62 -10.37
N LYS A 638 7.80 -10.23 -9.20
CA LYS A 638 8.87 -11.20 -8.96
C LYS A 638 8.58 -12.51 -9.72
N GLY A 639 9.59 -13.07 -10.37
CA GLY A 639 9.46 -14.32 -11.11
C GLY A 639 8.75 -14.13 -12.46
N SER A 640 8.16 -15.20 -12.99
CA SER A 640 7.56 -15.24 -14.34
C SER A 640 6.03 -15.30 -14.35
N ASP A 641 5.39 -15.28 -13.17
CA ASP A 641 3.94 -15.31 -13.01
C ASP A 641 3.41 -13.88 -12.89
N ILE A 642 3.08 -13.28 -14.04
CA ILE A 642 2.52 -11.93 -14.12
C ILE A 642 1.04 -11.88 -13.75
N SER A 643 0.37 -13.03 -13.65
CA SER A 643 -1.05 -13.12 -13.21
C SER A 643 -1.25 -12.76 -11.74
N LYS A 644 -0.18 -12.71 -10.95
CA LYS A 644 -0.16 -12.18 -9.57
C LYS A 644 -0.27 -10.66 -9.54
N VAL A 645 -1.39 -10.15 -10.03
CA VAL A 645 -1.69 -8.72 -10.21
C VAL A 645 -1.66 -7.94 -8.89
N ASP A 646 -1.96 -8.58 -7.76
CA ASP A 646 -1.84 -8.01 -6.42
C ASP A 646 -0.39 -7.86 -5.94
N LYS A 647 0.57 -8.45 -6.67
CA LYS A 647 2.01 -8.44 -6.39
C LYS A 647 2.82 -7.51 -7.30
N TRP A 648 2.14 -6.76 -8.16
CA TRP A 648 2.79 -5.80 -9.03
C TRP A 648 3.29 -4.61 -8.22
N MET A 649 4.53 -4.21 -8.52
CA MET A 649 5.11 -2.99 -7.98
C MET A 649 5.36 -1.98 -9.09
N TYR A 650 5.13 -0.71 -8.82
CA TYR A 650 5.11 0.37 -9.78
C TYR A 650 6.25 1.36 -9.52
N LEU A 651 7.03 1.70 -10.55
CA LEU A 651 8.18 2.58 -10.39
C LEU A 651 7.75 4.03 -10.15
N ASN A 652 8.23 4.59 -9.04
CA ASN A 652 8.23 6.01 -8.77
C ASN A 652 9.69 6.52 -8.83
N THR A 653 10.00 7.26 -9.89
CA THR A 653 11.32 7.85 -10.14
C THR A 653 11.66 8.94 -9.14
N ASP A 654 10.69 9.75 -8.71
CA ASP A 654 10.93 10.87 -7.80
C ASP A 654 11.35 10.35 -6.42
N ARG A 655 10.74 9.23 -6.01
CA ARG A 655 11.04 8.50 -4.78
C ARG A 655 12.10 7.41 -4.96
N GLN A 656 12.61 7.18 -6.17
CA GLN A 656 13.59 6.11 -6.41
C GLN A 656 13.14 4.75 -5.82
N ALA A 657 11.85 4.43 -5.95
CA ALA A 657 11.23 3.33 -5.22
C ALA A 657 10.17 2.61 -6.05
N TRP A 658 9.92 1.37 -5.68
CA TRP A 658 8.83 0.55 -6.18
C TRP A 658 7.65 0.65 -5.21
N MET A 659 6.56 1.19 -5.71
CA MET A 659 5.30 1.44 -5.02
C MET A 659 4.33 0.28 -5.25
N THR A 660 3.27 0.18 -4.45
CA THR A 660 2.30 -0.93 -4.57
C THR A 660 1.00 -0.53 -5.26
N GLU A 661 0.84 0.75 -5.59
CA GLU A 661 -0.36 1.28 -6.24
C GLU A 661 -0.02 1.92 -7.60
N GLU A 662 -0.87 1.67 -8.60
CA GLU A 662 -0.71 2.14 -9.98
C GLU A 662 -0.52 3.67 -10.05
N LEU A 663 -1.36 4.43 -9.35
CA LEU A 663 -1.36 5.90 -9.37
C LEU A 663 -0.09 6.51 -8.76
N GLN A 664 0.67 5.73 -7.99
CA GLN A 664 1.93 6.19 -7.41
C GLN A 664 3.10 6.06 -8.38
N SER A 665 2.91 5.44 -9.55
CA SER A 665 3.94 5.43 -10.60
C SER A 665 4.25 6.85 -11.08
N THR A 666 5.41 7.05 -11.70
CA THR A 666 5.78 8.31 -12.38
C THR A 666 6.35 8.05 -13.78
N ASN A 667 6.45 9.10 -14.59
CA ASN A 667 6.97 9.03 -15.96
C ASN A 667 8.45 8.62 -15.97
N VAL A 668 8.82 7.69 -16.85
CA VAL A 668 10.22 7.22 -17.00
C VAL A 668 10.87 7.76 -18.27
N LEU A 669 10.12 7.81 -19.37
CA LEU A 669 10.54 8.30 -20.69
C LEU A 669 9.32 8.92 -21.38
N THR A 670 9.49 9.98 -22.16
CA THR A 670 8.42 10.57 -22.99
C THR A 670 8.72 10.37 -24.47
N GLY A 671 7.70 10.51 -25.32
CA GLY A 671 7.85 10.39 -26.77
C GLY A 671 7.84 8.95 -27.30
N VAL A 672 7.41 7.98 -26.47
CA VAL A 672 7.17 6.59 -26.90
C VAL A 672 5.72 6.39 -27.36
N ALA A 673 5.43 5.37 -28.17
CA ALA A 673 4.08 5.04 -28.62
C ALA A 673 3.32 4.14 -27.61
N ASN A 674 2.08 3.73 -27.93
CA ASN A 674 1.31 2.83 -27.05
C ASN A 674 1.86 1.42 -27.02
N GLU A 675 2.36 0.96 -28.16
CA GLU A 675 3.04 -0.32 -28.31
C GLU A 675 4.48 -0.08 -28.73
N TYR A 676 5.40 -0.72 -28.02
CA TYR A 676 6.85 -0.64 -28.22
C TYR A 676 7.48 -1.91 -27.67
N SER A 677 8.78 -2.10 -27.87
CA SER A 677 9.50 -3.24 -27.28
C SER A 677 10.55 -2.79 -26.30
N VAL A 678 10.76 -3.57 -25.24
CA VAL A 678 11.97 -3.52 -24.40
C VAL A 678 12.52 -4.93 -24.30
N THR A 679 13.77 -5.11 -24.70
CA THR A 679 14.41 -6.42 -24.77
C THR A 679 15.83 -6.36 -24.24
N LYS A 680 16.32 -7.47 -23.71
CA LYS A 680 17.75 -7.59 -23.41
C LYS A 680 18.55 -7.59 -24.71
N TRP A 681 19.65 -6.86 -24.72
CA TRP A 681 20.65 -6.84 -25.77
C TRP A 681 22.03 -6.83 -25.13
N ASN A 682 22.76 -7.94 -25.23
CA ASN A 682 24.00 -8.18 -24.47
C ASN A 682 23.77 -8.02 -22.95
N ASN A 683 24.52 -7.13 -22.29
CA ASN A 683 24.37 -6.79 -20.87
C ASN A 683 23.51 -5.53 -20.64
N GLU A 684 22.83 -5.07 -21.69
CA GLU A 684 22.05 -3.84 -21.75
C GLU A 684 20.60 -4.16 -22.15
N PHE A 685 19.78 -3.11 -22.24
CA PHE A 685 18.40 -3.18 -22.66
C PHE A 685 18.17 -2.20 -23.80
N VAL A 686 17.52 -2.67 -24.85
CA VAL A 686 17.16 -1.86 -26.02
C VAL A 686 15.66 -1.66 -26.01
N LEU A 687 15.25 -0.41 -26.25
CA LEU A 687 13.87 -0.02 -26.48
C LEU A 687 13.72 0.43 -27.94
N ILE A 688 12.70 -0.08 -28.62
CA ILE A 688 12.31 0.37 -29.97
C ILE A 688 10.87 0.84 -29.91
N SER A 689 10.63 2.05 -30.40
CA SER A 689 9.32 2.69 -30.40
C SER A 689 9.20 3.62 -31.59
N GLN A 690 7.98 3.80 -32.07
CA GLN A 690 7.63 4.96 -32.89
C GLN A 690 7.74 6.25 -32.08
N ASP A 691 8.14 7.34 -32.73
CA ASP A 691 8.13 8.69 -32.18
C ASP A 691 6.68 9.15 -31.91
N SER A 692 6.34 9.48 -30.67
CA SER A 692 5.03 10.06 -30.36
C SER A 692 5.05 11.57 -30.15
N THR A 693 6.20 12.26 -30.30
CA THR A 693 6.26 13.73 -30.16
C THR A 693 5.37 14.45 -31.17
N LEU A 694 5.09 13.81 -32.30
CA LEU A 694 4.05 14.17 -33.26
C LEU A 694 3.00 13.06 -33.33
N ALA A 695 1.74 13.45 -33.54
CA ALA A 695 0.66 12.50 -33.73
C ALA A 695 0.94 11.65 -34.99
N PHE A 696 0.95 10.32 -34.83
CA PHE A 696 1.23 9.36 -35.89
C PHE A 696 2.52 9.65 -36.68
N SER A 697 3.59 10.09 -36.00
CA SER A 697 4.91 10.29 -36.61
C SER A 697 5.33 9.03 -37.37
N ASN A 698 5.92 9.18 -38.56
CA ASN A 698 6.34 8.02 -39.34
C ASN A 698 7.72 7.48 -38.95
N LYS A 699 8.33 7.99 -37.88
CA LYS A 699 9.71 7.66 -37.49
C LYS A 699 9.75 6.59 -36.40
N ILE A 700 10.66 5.63 -36.57
CA ILE A 700 10.98 4.60 -35.56
C ILE A 700 12.35 4.90 -34.98
N GLY A 701 12.40 5.00 -33.65
CA GLY A 701 13.60 5.28 -32.88
C GLY A 701 14.11 4.07 -32.12
N ILE A 702 15.36 4.15 -31.69
CA ILE A 702 15.99 3.18 -30.79
C ILE A 702 16.64 3.88 -29.60
N TRP A 703 16.44 3.29 -28.42
CA TRP A 703 17.00 3.74 -27.16
C TRP A 703 17.73 2.58 -26.48
N ALA A 704 18.68 2.89 -25.60
CA ALA A 704 19.31 1.89 -24.76
C ALA A 704 19.47 2.34 -23.31
N SER A 705 19.50 1.36 -22.41
CA SER A 705 19.77 1.55 -20.99
C SER A 705 20.53 0.36 -20.41
N CYS A 706 21.29 0.60 -19.34
CA CYS A 706 21.86 -0.47 -18.51
C CYS A 706 20.89 -1.09 -17.50
N SER A 707 19.76 -0.43 -17.29
CA SER A 707 18.74 -0.87 -16.35
C SER A 707 17.46 -1.17 -17.11
N PRO A 708 16.74 -2.25 -16.76
CA PRO A 708 15.47 -2.54 -17.41
C PRO A 708 14.42 -1.47 -17.11
N HIS A 709 14.58 -0.67 -16.05
CA HIS A 709 13.50 0.18 -15.53
C HIS A 709 13.65 1.68 -15.80
N GLY A 710 14.68 2.13 -16.49
CA GLY A 710 14.86 3.56 -16.76
C GLY A 710 16.28 3.91 -17.19
N GLY A 711 16.55 5.20 -17.42
CA GLY A 711 17.84 5.66 -17.96
C GLY A 711 17.98 5.44 -19.48
N PHE A 712 16.87 5.23 -20.18
CA PHE A 712 16.88 5.04 -21.63
C PHE A 712 17.36 6.29 -22.35
N LYS A 713 18.43 6.15 -23.14
CA LYS A 713 19.00 7.19 -23.97
C LYS A 713 18.68 6.93 -25.43
N HIS A 714 18.14 7.95 -26.10
CA HIS A 714 17.88 7.89 -27.52
C HIS A 714 19.20 7.82 -28.29
N SER A 715 19.29 6.88 -29.23
CA SER A 715 20.42 6.79 -30.16
C SER A 715 20.07 7.54 -31.45
N GLU A 716 19.11 7.02 -32.21
CA GLU A 716 18.75 7.52 -33.53
C GLU A 716 17.32 7.16 -33.94
N PHE A 717 16.78 7.92 -34.89
CA PHE A 717 15.64 7.50 -35.70
C PHE A 717 16.17 6.81 -36.96
N PHE A 718 16.13 5.48 -37.00
CA PHE A 718 16.79 4.70 -38.04
C PHE A 718 15.87 4.29 -39.20
N TYR A 719 14.55 4.40 -39.03
CA TYR A 719 13.59 4.03 -40.07
C TYR A 719 12.43 5.01 -40.17
N SER A 720 12.01 5.31 -41.41
CA SER A 720 10.81 6.09 -41.71
C SER A 720 9.82 5.20 -42.47
N MET A 721 8.63 5.03 -41.91
CA MET A 721 7.54 4.22 -42.46
C MET A 721 7.03 4.87 -43.77
N PRO A 722 7.24 4.23 -44.94
CA PRO A 722 6.99 4.86 -46.25
C PRO A 722 5.51 4.97 -46.62
N GLU A 723 4.60 4.31 -45.88
CA GLU A 723 3.18 4.26 -46.22
C GLU A 723 2.41 5.56 -45.94
N THR A 724 2.91 6.37 -45.01
CA THR A 724 2.11 7.42 -44.34
C THR A 724 1.88 8.67 -45.17
N GLY A 725 0.64 9.16 -45.19
CA GLY A 725 0.23 10.45 -45.74
C GLY A 725 0.16 10.52 -47.27
N LEU A 726 -0.21 11.70 -47.78
CA LEU A 726 -0.47 11.94 -49.21
C LEU A 726 0.72 11.58 -50.12
N PHE A 727 1.94 11.74 -49.63
CA PHE A 727 3.17 11.44 -50.36
C PHE A 727 3.75 10.06 -50.03
N GLY A 728 3.04 9.26 -49.24
CA GLY A 728 3.39 7.89 -48.92
C GLY A 728 3.11 6.92 -50.06
N SER A 729 3.47 5.65 -49.87
CA SER A 729 3.38 4.61 -50.91
C SER A 729 1.96 4.33 -51.42
N TYR A 730 0.94 4.75 -50.68
CA TYR A 730 -0.47 4.62 -51.07
C TYR A 730 -1.02 5.86 -51.79
N GLY A 731 -0.31 6.99 -51.76
CA GLY A 731 -0.79 8.25 -52.34
C GLY A 731 -2.06 8.81 -51.69
N ASP A 732 -2.33 8.46 -50.43
CA ASP A 732 -3.60 8.73 -49.74
C ASP A 732 -3.32 9.43 -48.38
N PRO A 733 -3.86 10.64 -48.15
CA PRO A 733 -3.62 11.40 -46.92
C PRO A 733 -4.19 10.72 -45.66
N ASN A 734 -5.11 9.77 -45.81
CA ASN A 734 -5.73 9.08 -44.67
C ASN A 734 -4.86 7.96 -44.12
N ILE A 735 -3.78 7.58 -44.79
CA ILE A 735 -2.94 6.46 -44.36
C ILE A 735 -1.97 6.89 -43.26
N PHE A 736 -1.99 6.14 -42.16
CA PHE A 736 -1.08 6.31 -41.03
C PHE A 736 -0.45 4.98 -40.62
N ALA A 737 0.61 5.05 -39.82
CA ALA A 737 1.32 3.88 -39.32
C ALA A 737 1.55 3.99 -37.81
N TYR A 738 1.61 2.83 -37.14
CA TYR A 738 1.62 2.74 -35.68
C TYR A 738 2.24 1.42 -35.17
N ASN A 739 2.41 1.30 -33.84
CA ASN A 739 2.79 0.08 -33.13
C ASN A 739 4.09 -0.58 -33.61
N ALA A 740 5.20 0.16 -33.52
CA ALA A 740 6.51 -0.37 -33.86
C ALA A 740 7.13 -1.15 -32.69
N HIS A 741 7.32 -2.46 -32.83
CA HIS A 741 8.05 -3.27 -31.85
C HIS A 741 8.92 -4.38 -32.45
N ALA A 742 9.99 -4.72 -31.73
CA ALA A 742 10.90 -5.80 -32.09
C ALA A 742 10.31 -7.19 -31.84
N HIS A 743 10.78 -8.18 -32.60
CA HIS A 743 10.48 -9.60 -32.44
C HIS A 743 11.76 -10.37 -32.07
N PRO A 744 12.19 -10.39 -30.79
CA PRO A 744 13.37 -11.14 -30.36
C PRO A 744 13.34 -12.62 -30.72
N VAL A 745 12.14 -13.21 -30.87
CA VAL A 745 11.96 -14.61 -31.30
C VAL A 745 12.49 -14.91 -32.70
N LEU A 746 12.68 -13.86 -33.53
CA LEU A 746 13.25 -13.92 -34.88
C LEU A 746 14.73 -13.50 -34.93
N ALA A 747 15.30 -13.03 -33.82
CA ALA A 747 16.66 -12.53 -33.82
C ALA A 747 17.67 -13.66 -34.04
N SER A 748 18.71 -13.38 -34.84
CA SER A 748 19.80 -14.31 -35.13
C SER A 748 21.12 -13.54 -35.14
N GLY A 749 21.93 -13.71 -34.08
CA GLY A 749 23.16 -12.94 -33.90
C GLY A 749 22.87 -11.44 -33.77
N SER A 750 23.49 -10.61 -34.61
CA SER A 750 23.23 -9.17 -34.69
C SER A 750 22.00 -8.81 -35.52
N ARG A 751 21.35 -9.77 -36.19
CA ARG A 751 20.20 -9.53 -37.06
C ARG A 751 18.90 -9.52 -36.26
N TRP A 752 18.21 -8.39 -36.26
CA TRP A 752 16.93 -8.18 -35.58
C TRP A 752 15.83 -7.91 -36.59
N THR A 753 14.58 -8.13 -36.18
CA THR A 753 13.40 -7.81 -36.98
C THR A 753 12.38 -7.11 -36.10
N LEU A 754 11.76 -6.06 -36.62
CA LEU A 754 10.60 -5.40 -36.03
C LEU A 754 9.42 -5.50 -36.98
N SER A 755 8.22 -5.25 -36.45
CA SER A 755 7.07 -4.92 -37.27
C SER A 755 6.43 -3.60 -36.84
N TYR A 756 5.62 -3.05 -37.73
CA TYR A 756 4.70 -1.95 -37.47
C TYR A 756 3.41 -2.14 -38.28
N ASN A 757 2.33 -1.50 -37.86
CA ASN A 757 1.02 -1.57 -38.51
C ASN A 757 0.76 -0.35 -39.40
N VAL A 758 -0.07 -0.55 -40.41
CA VAL A 758 -0.52 0.49 -41.36
C VAL A 758 -2.04 0.48 -41.36
N ASN A 759 -2.67 1.64 -41.25
CA ASN A 759 -4.12 1.79 -41.17
C ASN A 759 -4.57 3.07 -41.87
N SER A 760 -5.88 3.29 -41.95
CA SER A 760 -6.53 4.43 -42.61
C SER A 760 -7.49 5.14 -41.65
N PHE A 761 -7.55 6.47 -41.73
CA PHE A 761 -8.59 7.25 -41.05
C PHE A 761 -9.98 7.10 -41.69
N ASP A 762 -10.07 6.47 -42.87
CA ASP A 762 -11.34 5.99 -43.41
C ASP A 762 -11.78 4.74 -42.64
N ASN A 763 -12.75 4.93 -41.75
CA ASN A 763 -13.35 3.87 -40.91
C ASN A 763 -14.69 3.36 -41.46
N THR A 764 -15.03 3.68 -42.71
CA THR A 764 -16.30 3.28 -43.32
C THR A 764 -16.31 1.83 -43.78
N VAL A 765 -17.50 1.23 -43.85
CA VAL A 765 -17.70 -0.12 -44.39
C VAL A 765 -18.33 -0.01 -45.77
N GLY A 766 -17.57 -0.35 -46.80
CA GLY A 766 -18.02 -0.27 -48.18
C GLY A 766 -16.97 -0.79 -49.16
N PRO A 767 -17.35 -1.15 -50.40
CA PRO A 767 -16.42 -1.70 -51.39
C PRO A 767 -15.29 -0.74 -51.79
N ASP A 768 -15.53 0.57 -51.69
CA ASP A 768 -14.55 1.61 -52.02
C ASP A 768 -13.73 2.09 -50.82
N SER A 769 -14.16 1.71 -49.60
CA SER A 769 -13.50 2.07 -48.34
C SER A 769 -12.12 1.42 -48.24
N ALA A 770 -11.18 2.11 -47.60
CA ALA A 770 -9.75 1.79 -47.62
C ALA A 770 -9.43 0.31 -47.32
N HIS A 771 -9.94 -0.23 -46.21
CA HIS A 771 -9.67 -1.62 -45.77
C HIS A 771 -10.27 -2.71 -46.66
N TYR A 772 -11.30 -2.35 -47.44
CA TYR A 772 -12.06 -3.27 -48.27
C TYR A 772 -11.56 -3.28 -49.70
N ARG A 773 -11.30 -2.09 -50.25
CA ARG A 773 -10.71 -1.90 -51.58
C ARG A 773 -9.28 -2.41 -51.63
N ASP A 774 -8.46 -2.12 -50.63
CA ASP A 774 -7.06 -2.54 -50.57
C ASP A 774 -6.74 -3.21 -49.22
N PRO A 775 -6.87 -4.54 -49.13
CA PRO A 775 -6.51 -5.28 -47.93
C PRO A 775 -5.01 -5.25 -47.61
N GLY A 776 -4.15 -4.66 -48.45
CA GLY A 776 -2.77 -4.35 -48.10
C GLY A 776 -2.68 -3.33 -46.96
N ILE A 777 -3.67 -2.46 -46.84
CA ILE A 777 -3.93 -1.64 -45.65
C ILE A 777 -4.40 -2.58 -44.54
N TYR A 778 -3.94 -2.36 -43.32
CA TYR A 778 -4.22 -3.21 -42.15
C TYR A 778 -3.55 -4.59 -42.17
N LYS A 779 -2.29 -4.60 -42.61
CA LYS A 779 -1.34 -5.70 -42.44
C LYS A 779 -0.05 -5.16 -41.83
N PRO A 780 0.64 -5.92 -40.96
CA PRO A 780 1.96 -5.52 -40.50
C PRO A 780 2.97 -5.44 -41.65
N ARG A 781 3.98 -4.59 -41.48
CA ARG A 781 5.19 -4.51 -42.29
C ARG A 781 6.35 -4.99 -41.46
N PHE A 782 7.28 -5.73 -42.06
CA PHE A 782 8.45 -6.25 -41.35
C PHE A 782 9.73 -5.62 -41.87
N VAL A 783 10.57 -5.17 -40.94
CA VAL A 783 11.86 -4.54 -41.23
C VAL A 783 12.92 -5.26 -40.43
N SER A 784 13.96 -5.73 -41.11
CA SER A 784 15.14 -6.30 -40.45
C SER A 784 16.31 -5.34 -40.49
N PHE A 785 17.17 -5.41 -39.49
CA PHE A 785 18.34 -4.56 -39.35
C PHE A 785 19.41 -5.25 -38.50
N ASP A 786 20.66 -4.85 -38.69
CA ASP A 786 21.78 -5.27 -37.88
C ASP A 786 21.94 -4.31 -36.71
N LEU A 787 21.81 -4.84 -35.50
CA LEU A 787 21.96 -4.13 -34.25
C LEU A 787 23.39 -4.26 -33.74
N THR A 788 24.17 -3.19 -33.87
CA THR A 788 25.60 -3.19 -33.55
C THR A 788 25.95 -2.12 -32.50
N PRO A 789 26.93 -2.37 -31.62
CA PRO A 789 27.36 -1.34 -30.67
C PRO A 789 28.09 -0.20 -31.37
N ALA A 790 27.81 1.05 -30.98
CA ALA A 790 28.58 2.20 -31.39
C ALA A 790 30.08 2.05 -31.04
N THR A 791 30.93 2.77 -31.77
CA THR A 791 32.39 2.74 -31.54
C THR A 791 32.77 3.30 -30.17
N ALA A 792 32.14 4.40 -29.74
CA ALA A 792 32.34 5.01 -28.42
C ALA A 792 31.39 4.44 -27.36
N ALA A 793 31.91 4.19 -26.16
CA ALA A 793 31.11 3.81 -25.00
C ALA A 793 30.68 5.06 -24.23
N MET A 794 29.46 5.05 -23.70
CA MET A 794 28.99 6.02 -22.70
C MET A 794 29.25 5.46 -21.29
N SER A 795 29.58 6.32 -20.34
CA SER A 795 29.68 5.97 -18.93
C SER A 795 28.51 6.61 -18.20
N GLU A 796 27.68 5.80 -17.55
CA GLU A 796 26.57 6.30 -16.74
C GLU A 796 26.54 5.66 -15.35
N ARG A 797 26.23 6.50 -14.35
CA ARG A 797 25.43 6.02 -13.24
C ARG A 797 24.00 5.97 -13.77
N SER A 798 23.29 4.84 -13.63
CA SER A 798 21.83 4.84 -13.72
C SER A 798 21.32 5.79 -12.63
N ALA A 799 21.21 7.07 -12.94
CA ALA A 799 20.46 8.03 -12.16
C ALA A 799 19.01 7.78 -12.57
N ALA A 800 18.17 7.28 -11.68
CA ALA A 800 16.75 7.49 -11.91
C ALA A 800 16.54 9.01 -11.81
N ALA A 801 15.93 9.57 -12.86
CA ALA A 801 15.56 10.96 -13.10
C ALA A 801 16.39 12.04 -12.39
N ASP A 802 17.06 12.88 -13.18
CA ASP A 802 17.72 14.11 -12.73
C ASP A 802 16.85 14.88 -11.70
N PRO A 803 17.30 15.10 -10.45
CA PRO A 803 16.54 15.84 -9.42
C PRO A 803 16.46 17.35 -9.70
N GLY A 804 16.89 17.81 -10.87
CA GLY A 804 16.90 19.21 -11.31
C GLY A 804 15.54 19.78 -11.74
N LEU A 805 14.51 19.67 -10.90
CA LEU A 805 13.40 20.62 -10.94
C LEU A 805 13.13 21.09 -9.51
N ARG A 806 13.73 22.24 -9.17
CA ARG A 806 13.32 23.02 -8.00
C ARG A 806 11.84 23.34 -8.18
N LEU A 807 11.00 22.82 -7.28
CA LEU A 807 9.67 23.37 -7.06
C LEU A 807 9.82 24.87 -6.75
N PRO A 808 9.10 25.78 -7.43
CA PRO A 808 9.00 27.14 -6.97
C PRO A 808 8.40 27.13 -5.56
N SER A 809 9.11 27.73 -4.61
CA SER A 809 8.59 28.02 -3.29
C SER A 809 7.39 28.96 -3.41
N GLY A 810 6.21 28.52 -2.94
CA GLY A 810 5.05 29.38 -2.67
C GLY A 810 4.30 29.84 -3.91
N GLY A 811 3.21 29.15 -4.24
CA GLY A 811 2.21 29.59 -5.22
C GLY A 811 1.14 28.52 -5.34
N ASP A 812 -0.12 28.92 -5.19
CA ASP A 812 -1.30 28.05 -5.15
C ASP A 812 -1.31 26.97 -6.24
N ILE A 813 -1.59 25.73 -5.82
CA ILE A 813 -1.89 24.61 -6.73
C ILE A 813 -3.27 24.90 -7.33
N PRO A 814 -3.42 25.11 -8.66
CA PRO A 814 -4.74 25.18 -9.25
C PRO A 814 -5.28 23.75 -9.36
N CYS A 815 -6.30 23.42 -8.57
CA CYS A 815 -7.24 22.36 -8.89
C CYS A 815 -7.75 22.57 -10.32
N THR A 816 -7.29 21.76 -11.27
CA THR A 816 -7.87 21.72 -12.61
C THR A 816 -8.59 20.39 -12.77
N ILE A 817 -9.72 20.27 -12.07
CA ILE A 817 -10.76 19.29 -12.37
C ILE A 817 -11.64 19.90 -13.46
N CYS A 818 -11.75 19.17 -14.57
CA CYS A 818 -12.81 19.19 -15.58
C CYS A 818 -13.75 20.42 -15.61
N THR A 819 -13.47 21.38 -16.48
CA THR A 819 -14.49 22.31 -16.98
C THR A 819 -14.40 22.39 -18.50
N GLY A 820 -15.35 21.78 -19.18
CA GLY A 820 -15.38 21.74 -20.65
C GLY A 820 -16.72 21.26 -21.23
N VAL A 821 -17.84 21.67 -20.64
CA VAL A 821 -19.14 21.67 -21.32
C VAL A 821 -19.82 23.02 -20.98
N PRO A 822 -20.01 23.94 -21.93
CA PRO A 822 -20.88 25.10 -21.72
C PRO A 822 -22.35 24.66 -21.79
N ARG A 823 -23.19 25.34 -20.99
CA ARG A 823 -24.65 25.14 -20.94
C ARG A 823 -25.35 25.14 -22.30
#